data_AF-A0A7Y5H9M8-F1
#
_entry.id   AF-A0A7Y5H9M8-F1
#
_cell.length_a   1.000
_cell.length_b   1.000
_cell.length_c   1.000
_cell.angle_alpha   90.00
_cell.angle_beta   90.00
_cell.angle_gamma   90.00
#
_symmetry.space_group_name_H-M   'P 1'
#
loop_
_entity.id
_entity.type
_entity.pdbx_description
1 polymer ?
#
loop_
_entity_poly.entity_id
_entity_poly.type
_entity_poly.pdbx_seq_one_letter_code
_entity_poly.pdbx_strand_id
1 'polypeptide(L)'
;MATVALCLSCSKPLPEGSGEMVCDRCWDKFPRQSTVSTGTAFGEAAPSAAAEEAPLPPEIGGHRVEGVLGRGGMGVVYSAVEPILQRRVALKVLLPGASGVEQVERLLAESIVTGRLSHPGIVPIYRVGRDEVHGPWYTMKPVEGRSLAEILTGLRDGVESDVDRYRLPTLLRIFLAACEAVAFAHRARVVHRDLKPANIMVGEFGVVMVLDWGLARVLDAAGASERLAVPAADSMGIEVAEDRKFSRAGAVMGTLGYMSPEQARGEGGAAGPPSDVYALGAILYQILTLRLPVDGRVGDQLTRTIQGRIVPIAKRPQGRSAPKALAAAVTKALSLQPDKRHPTALELAREVEAWLEGAAPWTRQKEGWQPKGTTWRAGTDELEFAGGAEGVVFHRAAIPGDARVRATVEGSRRRPGWRLDIRVACSTPLTDDGYVFRVVAGEDAAVEFWRAGVLLERSGEITLDPHTPHEIEVRREGDLLLFRIDGARHVEFHDLFPLRGPALVLAPGDSPLRIPAVVVETHGVPLQVDFTALPDRLMEMGQVRDARALYLRLAESHPERAEGLVARYKAALCASEIGDRTAALAELKTLHQTTHEALAPLGRAKVAMRHGDVEGAWKELSEACAQFRNDPVRVDLWTELLSLARRAETGDGAKGRELYSRLLTLPWLTPRDVAQVCSALLRLASAGGGTAKMRDEALALLTAHPTQTSLRMELHAALSRMGGTDATWSAIRAALQKTLDLTDQITRADRARLLLWLIESCLGAGEIAAAEKWLTNAFSSVSHPSTAGLWARNWRALVAIVQKKWEIARKTLSLHASLYRSGTAGPHFLGALLEALAESSGGPGIRDRLRDLATRAPDWAPLAPALSGDAPTIAFLDWVATQPRAARCGLLLAGACALEARGDAPGAEFLRGRAAKEAEGRAIAVWAGGGKEKGR
;
A
#
# COMPACT_ATOMS: atom_id res chain seq x y z
N MET A 1 -38.02 43.24 -29.14
CA MET A 1 -37.04 43.85 -28.22
C MET A 1 -35.79 42.98 -28.29
N ALA A 2 -34.73 43.45 -28.94
CA ALA A 2 -33.48 42.71 -29.03
C ALA A 2 -32.79 42.71 -27.66
N THR A 3 -32.49 41.53 -27.13
CA THR A 3 -31.87 41.33 -25.83
C THR A 3 -30.39 41.70 -25.95
N VAL A 4 -30.03 42.91 -25.52
CA VAL A 4 -28.63 43.36 -25.50
C VAL A 4 -27.89 42.56 -24.42
N ALA A 5 -26.94 41.71 -24.82
CA ALA A 5 -26.11 40.95 -23.89
C ALA A 5 -25.22 41.91 -23.08
N LEU A 6 -25.23 41.78 -21.75
CA LEU A 6 -24.45 42.61 -20.85
C LEU A 6 -23.26 41.83 -20.28
N CYS A 7 -22.10 42.48 -20.20
CA CYS A 7 -20.90 41.96 -19.54
C CYS A 7 -21.20 41.63 -18.07
N LEU A 8 -20.99 40.38 -17.64
CA LEU A 8 -21.32 39.91 -16.29
C LEU A 8 -20.54 40.62 -15.17
N SER A 9 -19.38 41.18 -15.49
CA SER A 9 -18.50 41.81 -14.50
C SER A 9 -18.77 43.31 -14.30
N CYS A 10 -19.22 44.04 -15.33
CA CYS A 10 -19.44 45.49 -15.24
C CYS A 10 -20.76 45.98 -15.85
N SER A 11 -21.60 45.06 -16.31
CA SER A 11 -22.93 45.31 -16.88
C SER A 11 -22.99 46.23 -18.10
N LYS A 12 -21.89 46.34 -18.87
CA LYS A 12 -21.86 47.08 -20.14
C LYS A 12 -22.34 46.23 -21.32
N PRO A 13 -23.00 46.83 -22.34
CA PRO A 13 -23.39 46.14 -23.58
C PRO A 13 -22.20 45.50 -24.28
N LEU A 14 -22.36 44.25 -24.70
CA LEU A 14 -21.42 43.52 -25.54
C LEU A 14 -21.82 43.64 -27.02
N PRO A 15 -20.86 43.56 -27.96
CA PRO A 15 -21.16 43.56 -29.38
C PRO A 15 -22.13 42.42 -29.73
N GLU A 16 -23.17 42.72 -30.52
CA GLU A 16 -24.15 41.71 -30.92
C GLU A 16 -23.47 40.56 -31.66
N GLY A 17 -23.64 39.33 -31.17
CA GLY A 17 -23.10 38.11 -31.77
C GLY A 17 -21.71 37.66 -31.29
N SER A 18 -21.07 38.33 -30.31
CA SER A 18 -19.72 37.94 -29.88
C SER A 18 -19.64 36.61 -29.11
N GLY A 19 -20.74 36.15 -28.50
CA GLY A 19 -20.76 34.92 -27.68
C GLY A 19 -19.94 35.01 -26.38
N GLU A 20 -19.30 36.14 -26.12
CA GLU A 20 -18.50 36.40 -24.93
C GLU A 20 -19.39 36.88 -23.78
N MET A 21 -19.00 36.60 -22.54
CA MET A 21 -19.77 36.98 -21.34
C MET A 21 -19.15 38.17 -20.58
N VAL A 22 -17.96 38.63 -20.99
CA VAL A 22 -17.17 39.68 -20.32
C VAL A 22 -16.51 40.54 -21.38
N CYS A 23 -16.55 41.87 -21.25
CA CYS A 23 -15.94 42.77 -22.23
C CYS A 23 -14.41 42.83 -22.12
N ASP A 24 -13.73 43.18 -23.21
CA ASP A 24 -12.26 43.25 -23.31
C ASP A 24 -11.59 44.01 -22.16
N ARG A 25 -12.19 45.12 -21.72
CA ARG A 25 -11.65 45.92 -20.62
C ARG A 25 -11.73 45.22 -19.26
N CYS A 26 -12.71 44.34 -19.06
CA CYS A 26 -12.78 43.47 -17.89
C CYS A 26 -11.95 42.20 -18.08
N TRP A 27 -11.81 41.72 -19.32
CA TRP A 27 -10.96 40.59 -19.68
C TRP A 27 -9.48 40.89 -19.38
N ASP A 28 -8.98 42.07 -19.75
CA ASP A 28 -7.60 42.50 -19.48
C ASP A 28 -7.31 42.77 -17.99
N LYS A 29 -8.35 42.78 -17.13
CA LYS A 29 -8.21 42.85 -15.66
C LYS A 29 -8.15 41.47 -15.00
N PHE A 30 -8.38 40.39 -15.75
CA PHE A 30 -8.00 39.06 -15.28
C PHE A 30 -6.48 38.94 -15.41
N PRO A 31 -5.75 38.51 -14.37
CA PRO A 31 -4.34 38.23 -14.52
C PRO A 31 -4.20 37.18 -15.61
N ARG A 32 -3.43 37.50 -16.66
CA ARG A 32 -2.97 36.52 -17.66
C ARG A 32 -2.03 35.53 -16.94
N GLN A 33 -2.62 34.61 -16.19
CA GLN A 33 -1.93 33.42 -15.73
C GLN A 33 -1.78 32.52 -16.96
N SER A 34 -0.54 32.41 -17.38
CA SER A 34 0.01 31.32 -18.18
C SER A 34 -0.69 29.99 -17.85
N THR A 35 -1.35 29.42 -18.86
CA THR A 35 -1.70 28.00 -18.99
C THR A 35 -2.19 27.29 -17.73
N VAL A 36 -3.52 27.19 -17.62
CA VAL A 36 -4.19 26.11 -16.89
C VAL A 36 -3.70 24.77 -17.47
N SER A 37 -2.83 24.07 -16.74
CA SER A 37 -2.55 22.67 -17.07
C SER A 37 -3.78 21.84 -16.71
N THR A 38 -4.37 21.22 -17.72
CA THR A 38 -5.36 20.16 -17.63
C THR A 38 -4.97 19.13 -16.57
N GLY A 39 -5.87 18.88 -15.60
CA GLY A 39 -5.79 17.73 -14.72
C GLY A 39 -6.08 16.45 -15.50
N THR A 40 -5.05 15.92 -16.15
CA THR A 40 -4.94 14.51 -16.57
C THR A 40 -4.39 13.69 -15.40
N ALA A 41 -4.72 12.40 -15.40
CA ALA A 41 -4.38 11.40 -14.40
C ALA A 41 -2.97 11.54 -13.79
N PHE A 42 -2.83 11.19 -12.51
CA PHE A 42 -1.53 10.85 -11.91
C PHE A 42 -0.94 9.66 -12.67
N GLY A 43 -0.25 9.96 -13.76
CA GLY A 43 0.88 9.21 -14.27
C GLY A 43 2.12 10.05 -13.99
N GLU A 44 3.19 9.37 -13.57
CA GLU A 44 4.51 9.93 -13.31
C GLU A 44 4.93 10.97 -14.37
N ALA A 45 5.13 12.20 -13.95
CA ALA A 45 6.13 13.06 -14.54
C ALA A 45 7.23 13.21 -13.50
N ALA A 46 8.41 12.65 -13.81
CA ALA A 46 9.64 12.98 -13.14
C ALA A 46 9.75 14.51 -12.97
N PRO A 47 10.32 15.01 -11.86
CA PRO A 47 10.47 16.44 -11.67
C PRO A 47 11.16 17.04 -12.90
N SER A 48 10.53 18.04 -13.50
CA SER A 48 11.16 18.87 -14.52
C SER A 48 12.46 19.42 -13.92
N ALA A 49 13.59 18.95 -14.44
CA ALA A 49 14.94 19.20 -13.96
C ALA A 49 15.44 20.65 -14.19
N ALA A 50 14.55 21.65 -14.18
CA ALA A 50 14.88 23.03 -14.53
C ALA A 50 14.52 24.07 -13.43
N ALA A 51 14.08 23.63 -12.24
CA ALA A 51 13.82 24.54 -11.10
C ALA A 51 14.52 24.12 -9.78
N GLU A 52 15.42 23.14 -9.82
CA GLU A 52 16.25 22.71 -8.69
C GLU A 52 17.63 23.37 -8.73
N GLU A 53 17.77 24.65 -8.33
CA GLU A 53 19.11 25.19 -8.04
C GLU A 53 19.13 26.49 -7.21
N ALA A 54 18.12 26.74 -6.37
CA ALA A 54 18.29 27.70 -5.28
C ALA A 54 18.93 26.98 -4.07
N PRO A 55 20.12 27.42 -3.58
CA PRO A 55 20.74 26.80 -2.42
C PRO A 55 19.79 26.83 -1.22
N LEU A 56 19.77 25.75 -0.43
CA LEU A 56 19.02 25.72 0.82
C LEU A 56 19.51 26.86 1.72
N PRO A 57 18.62 27.68 2.30
CA PRO A 57 19.02 28.67 3.28
C PRO A 57 19.69 27.92 4.45
N PRO A 58 20.87 28.34 4.93
CA PRO A 58 21.59 27.60 5.98
C PRO A 58 20.82 27.61 7.31
N GLU A 59 20.07 28.68 7.56
CA GLU A 59 19.30 28.90 8.77
C GLU A 59 18.03 29.71 8.49
N ILE A 60 16.93 29.37 9.15
CA ILE A 60 15.69 30.16 9.15
C ILE A 60 15.25 30.33 10.60
N GLY A 61 15.07 31.57 11.05
CA GLY A 61 14.55 31.86 12.39
C GLY A 61 15.27 31.17 13.56
N GLY A 62 16.60 30.99 13.49
CA GLY A 62 17.35 30.27 14.53
C GLY A 62 17.50 28.75 14.29
N HIS A 63 16.88 28.20 13.25
CA HIS A 63 16.82 26.76 12.98
C HIS A 63 17.70 26.39 11.80
N ARG A 64 18.56 25.39 11.99
CA ARG A 64 19.45 24.89 10.93
C ARG A 64 18.66 24.06 9.94
N VAL A 65 18.60 24.47 8.69
CA VAL A 65 17.83 23.77 7.65
C VAL A 65 18.64 22.61 7.09
N GLU A 66 18.01 21.44 7.00
CA GLU A 66 18.62 20.20 6.49
C GLU A 66 18.09 19.82 5.09
N GLY A 67 16.88 20.26 4.73
CA GLY A 67 16.28 19.93 3.44
C GLY A 67 14.85 20.42 3.30
N VAL A 68 14.27 20.23 2.12
CA VAL A 68 12.85 20.55 1.84
C VAL A 68 12.02 19.28 2.05
N LEU A 69 10.99 19.35 2.90
CA LEU A 69 9.99 18.29 3.09
C LEU A 69 8.86 18.38 2.07
N GLY A 70 8.50 19.60 1.63
CA GLY A 70 7.49 19.81 0.60
C GLY A 70 7.32 21.27 0.20
N ARG A 71 6.78 21.50 -1.01
CA ARG A 71 6.39 22.82 -1.52
C ARG A 71 4.91 22.79 -1.88
N GLY A 72 4.13 23.73 -1.34
CA GLY A 72 2.69 23.83 -1.58
C GLY A 72 2.27 25.25 -1.99
N GLY A 73 0.98 25.43 -2.30
CA GLY A 73 0.45 26.73 -2.76
C GLY A 73 0.53 27.87 -1.74
N MET A 74 0.79 27.57 -0.47
CA MET A 74 0.86 28.55 0.63
C MET A 74 2.27 28.70 1.22
N GLY A 75 3.26 27.93 0.77
CA GLY A 75 4.59 27.98 1.39
C GLY A 75 5.49 26.78 1.10
N VAL A 76 6.69 26.83 1.67
CA VAL A 76 7.68 25.75 1.67
C VAL A 76 7.81 25.20 3.08
N VAL A 77 7.83 23.88 3.22
CA VAL A 77 8.10 23.18 4.49
C VAL A 77 9.50 22.58 4.43
N TYR A 78 10.34 22.97 5.37
CA TYR A 78 11.71 22.51 5.53
C TYR A 78 11.83 21.50 6.68
N SER A 79 12.75 20.55 6.55
CA SER A 79 13.30 19.80 7.68
C SER A 79 14.37 20.67 8.32
N ALA A 80 14.27 20.95 9.61
CA ALA A 80 15.24 21.76 10.31
C ALA A 80 15.54 21.20 11.71
N VAL A 81 16.68 21.57 12.27
CA VAL A 81 17.06 21.24 13.66
C VAL A 81 17.01 22.49 14.51
N GLU A 82 16.27 22.42 15.62
CA GLU A 82 16.32 23.43 16.66
C GLU A 82 17.58 23.25 17.51
N PRO A 83 18.53 24.20 17.54
CA PRO A 83 19.86 23.98 18.12
C PRO A 83 19.87 23.74 19.64
N ILE A 84 18.97 24.38 20.39
CA ILE A 84 18.98 24.28 21.87
C ILE A 84 18.47 22.90 22.31
N LEU A 85 17.34 22.47 21.73
CA LEU A 85 16.71 21.20 22.09
C LEU A 85 17.28 20.01 21.28
N GLN A 86 18.14 20.28 20.29
CA GLN A 86 18.68 19.29 19.34
C GLN A 86 17.57 18.41 18.74
N ARG A 87 16.40 19.02 18.48
CA ARG A 87 15.23 18.31 17.94
C ARG A 87 15.00 18.64 16.49
N ARG A 88 14.61 17.63 15.72
CA ARG A 88 14.14 17.81 14.34
C ARG A 88 12.72 18.38 14.33
N VAL A 89 12.48 19.37 13.49
CA VAL A 89 11.20 20.08 13.31
C VAL A 89 10.87 20.21 11.83
N ALA A 90 9.57 20.26 11.53
CA ALA A 90 9.09 20.73 10.24
C ALA A 90 8.86 22.25 10.34
N LEU A 91 9.52 23.04 9.50
CA LEU A 91 9.50 24.51 9.51
C LEU A 91 8.81 25.02 8.25
N LYS A 92 7.66 25.68 8.38
CA LYS A 92 6.91 26.25 7.24
C LYS A 92 7.17 27.75 7.12
N VAL A 93 7.46 28.19 5.90
CA VAL A 93 7.63 29.60 5.50
C VAL A 93 6.79 29.91 4.26
N LEU A 94 6.54 31.20 4.00
CA LEU A 94 5.92 31.64 2.74
C LEU A 94 6.86 31.42 1.55
N LEU A 95 6.29 31.31 0.35
CA LEU A 95 7.08 31.26 -0.88
C LEU A 95 7.83 32.59 -1.08
N PRO A 96 9.08 32.59 -1.60
CA PRO A 96 9.79 33.81 -1.95
C PRO A 96 8.95 34.69 -2.90
N GLY A 97 8.69 35.94 -2.52
CA GLY A 97 7.85 36.88 -3.28
C GLY A 97 6.34 36.83 -2.96
N ALA A 98 5.88 35.89 -2.12
CA ALA A 98 4.51 35.83 -1.61
C ALA A 98 4.36 36.62 -0.30
N SER A 99 4.64 37.92 -0.33
CA SER A 99 4.61 38.84 0.83
C SER A 99 3.34 39.68 0.94
N GLY A 100 2.28 39.32 0.19
CA GLY A 100 0.99 39.99 0.33
C GLY A 100 0.40 39.78 1.74
N VAL A 101 -0.28 40.82 2.24
CA VAL A 101 -0.91 40.83 3.57
C VAL A 101 -1.81 39.61 3.77
N GLU A 102 -2.53 39.19 2.73
CA GLU A 102 -3.41 38.01 2.76
C GLU A 102 -2.66 36.70 3.07
N GLN A 103 -1.51 36.48 2.44
CA GLN A 103 -0.73 35.26 2.60
C GLN A 103 -0.10 35.19 3.99
N VAL A 104 0.40 36.32 4.49
CA VAL A 104 0.94 36.48 5.84
C VAL A 104 -0.12 36.19 6.90
N GLU A 105 -1.29 36.83 6.78
CA GLU A 105 -2.41 36.61 7.70
C GLU A 105 -2.87 35.17 7.69
N ARG A 106 -2.91 34.52 6.52
CA ARG A 106 -3.36 33.13 6.39
C ARG A 106 -2.39 32.14 7.03
N LEU A 107 -1.08 32.34 6.90
CA LEU A 107 -0.06 31.50 7.56
C LEU A 107 -0.11 31.66 9.09
N LEU A 108 -0.26 32.90 9.57
CA LEU A 108 -0.40 33.16 11.01
C LEU A 108 -1.70 32.60 11.56
N ALA A 109 -2.82 32.77 10.85
CA ALA A 109 -4.10 32.18 11.23
C ALA A 109 -4.02 30.65 11.30
N GLU A 110 -3.38 29.99 10.33
CA GLU A 110 -3.16 28.54 10.33
C GLU A 110 -2.41 28.09 11.60
N SER A 111 -1.29 28.75 11.93
CA SER A 111 -0.50 28.39 13.11
C SER A 111 -1.22 28.66 14.43
N ILE A 112 -1.98 29.75 14.54
CA ILE A 112 -2.77 30.07 15.74
C ILE A 112 -3.93 29.08 15.91
N VAL A 113 -4.65 28.77 14.83
CA VAL A 113 -5.77 27.81 14.87
C VAL A 113 -5.26 26.42 15.23
N THR A 114 -4.22 25.96 14.56
CA THR A 114 -3.62 24.64 14.85
C THR A 114 -3.05 24.59 16.27
N GLY A 115 -2.39 25.66 16.73
CA GLY A 115 -1.83 25.75 18.08
C GLY A 115 -2.86 25.72 19.21
N ARG A 116 -4.13 26.04 18.94
CA ARG A 116 -5.24 25.89 19.90
C ARG A 116 -5.73 24.44 20.02
N LEU A 117 -5.33 23.55 19.11
CA LEU A 117 -5.84 22.20 19.00
C LEU A 117 -4.80 21.19 19.53
N SER A 118 -4.95 20.78 20.78
CA SER A 118 -4.11 19.73 21.40
C SER A 118 -4.79 18.36 21.34
N HIS A 119 -4.53 17.60 20.28
CA HIS A 119 -5.08 16.25 20.08
C HIS A 119 -4.03 15.33 19.41
N PRO A 120 -3.93 14.03 19.77
CA PRO A 120 -2.94 13.12 19.17
C PRO A 120 -3.01 13.02 17.63
N GLY A 121 -4.22 13.18 17.07
CA GLY A 121 -4.47 13.19 15.63
C GLY A 121 -4.36 14.56 14.95
N ILE A 122 -3.86 15.59 15.63
CA ILE A 122 -3.62 16.93 15.07
C ILE A 122 -2.15 17.30 15.29
N VAL A 123 -1.49 17.82 14.25
CA VAL A 123 -0.07 18.18 14.35
C VAL A 123 0.15 19.32 15.34
N PRO A 124 1.00 19.16 16.37
CA PRO A 124 1.25 20.24 17.33
C PRO A 124 2.19 21.31 16.73
N ILE A 125 1.85 22.57 16.97
CA ILE A 125 2.72 23.72 16.69
C ILE A 125 3.66 23.92 17.87
N TYR A 126 4.96 24.04 17.60
CA TYR A 126 5.98 24.25 18.61
C TYR A 126 6.33 25.72 18.80
N ARG A 127 6.48 26.48 17.71
CA ARG A 127 6.86 27.89 17.77
C ARG A 127 6.38 28.63 16.54
N VAL A 128 6.03 29.91 16.72
CA VAL A 128 5.80 30.88 15.65
C VAL A 128 6.85 31.98 15.79
N GLY A 129 7.36 32.50 14.68
CA GLY A 129 8.33 33.58 14.68
C GLY A 129 8.35 34.33 13.35
N ARG A 130 9.27 35.28 13.25
CA ARG A 130 9.51 36.08 12.05
C ARG A 130 11.00 36.37 11.93
N ASP A 131 11.49 36.44 10.71
CA ASP A 131 12.78 37.07 10.40
C ASP A 131 12.65 38.01 9.18
N GLU A 132 13.65 38.86 8.97
CA GLU A 132 13.64 39.89 7.92
C GLU A 132 13.72 39.29 6.50
N VAL A 133 14.28 38.09 6.36
CA VAL A 133 14.60 37.48 5.07
C VAL A 133 13.45 36.61 4.56
N HIS A 134 12.84 35.82 5.42
CA HIS A 134 11.83 34.81 5.10
C HIS A 134 10.43 35.21 5.58
N GLY A 135 10.30 36.28 6.37
CA GLY A 135 9.04 36.73 6.91
C GLY A 135 8.52 35.81 8.03
N PRO A 136 7.19 35.65 8.19
CA PRO A 136 6.63 34.80 9.22
C PRO A 136 6.92 33.32 8.95
N TRP A 137 7.23 32.59 10.01
CA TRP A 137 7.48 31.15 9.99
C TRP A 137 6.89 30.49 11.22
N TYR A 138 6.65 29.18 11.13
CA TYR A 138 6.33 28.38 12.31
C TYR A 138 6.93 26.98 12.22
N THR A 139 7.18 26.37 13.38
CA THR A 139 7.69 25.01 13.52
C THR A 139 6.64 24.10 14.10
N MET A 140 6.63 22.85 13.64
CA MET A 140 5.70 21.82 14.07
C MET A 140 6.39 20.45 14.13
N LYS A 141 5.69 19.47 14.71
CA LYS A 141 6.17 18.08 14.72
C LYS A 141 6.42 17.58 13.28
N PRO A 142 7.60 17.03 12.96
CA PRO A 142 7.79 16.35 11.68
C PRO A 142 6.93 15.09 11.68
N VAL A 143 6.10 14.94 10.65
CA VAL A 143 5.23 13.77 10.49
C VAL A 143 5.85 12.85 9.45
N GLU A 144 6.34 11.71 9.91
CA GLU A 144 6.88 10.65 9.06
C GLU A 144 5.77 9.69 8.65
N GLY A 145 5.79 9.23 7.40
CA GLY A 145 4.77 8.33 6.86
C GLY A 145 4.34 8.69 5.45
N ARG A 146 3.21 8.13 5.03
CA ARG A 146 2.59 8.39 3.72
C ARG A 146 1.26 9.09 3.89
N SER A 147 0.87 9.90 2.92
CA SER A 147 -0.47 10.46 2.92
C SER A 147 -1.51 9.39 2.57
N LEU A 148 -2.75 9.55 3.05
CA LEU A 148 -3.85 8.68 2.65
C LEU A 148 -4.09 8.75 1.13
N ALA A 149 -3.77 9.88 0.49
CA ALA A 149 -3.81 10.01 -0.96
C ALA A 149 -2.82 9.06 -1.68
N GLU A 150 -1.58 8.99 -1.20
CA GLU A 150 -0.56 8.07 -1.73
C GLU A 150 -0.95 6.61 -1.53
N ILE A 151 -1.52 6.29 -0.36
CA ILE A 151 -2.01 4.94 -0.04
C ILE A 151 -3.17 4.55 -0.97
N LEU A 152 -4.17 5.41 -1.13
CA LEU A 152 -5.30 5.16 -2.02
C LEU A 152 -4.89 5.06 -3.49
N THR A 153 -3.86 5.81 -3.90
CA THR A 153 -3.28 5.72 -5.24
C THR A 153 -2.58 4.38 -5.46
N GLY A 154 -1.70 3.97 -4.54
CA GLY A 154 -1.03 2.66 -4.62
C GLY A 154 -1.99 1.48 -4.64
N LEU A 155 -3.09 1.55 -3.86
CA LEU A 155 -4.17 0.55 -3.90
C LEU A 155 -4.89 0.50 -5.26
N ARG A 156 -5.13 1.66 -5.88
CA ARG A 156 -5.78 1.73 -7.20
C ARG A 156 -4.88 1.19 -8.30
N ASP A 157 -3.58 1.43 -8.17
CA ASP A 157 -2.58 1.04 -9.17
C ASP A 157 -2.10 -0.41 -8.95
N GLY A 158 -2.62 -1.11 -7.93
CA GLY A 158 -2.38 -2.54 -7.68
C GLY A 158 -1.01 -2.85 -7.06
N VAL A 159 -0.42 -1.90 -6.33
CA VAL A 159 0.86 -2.10 -5.64
C VAL A 159 0.69 -3.17 -4.55
N GLU A 160 1.34 -4.32 -4.74
CA GLU A 160 1.17 -5.53 -3.91
C GLU A 160 1.35 -5.26 -2.41
N SER A 161 2.39 -4.52 -2.03
CA SER A 161 2.66 -4.16 -0.63
C SER A 161 1.56 -3.28 0.00
N ASP A 162 0.89 -2.45 -0.79
CA ASP A 162 -0.21 -1.60 -0.32
C ASP A 162 -1.50 -2.39 -0.18
N VAL A 163 -1.78 -3.31 -1.12
CA VAL A 163 -2.95 -4.19 -1.08
C VAL A 163 -2.94 -5.08 0.17
N ASP A 164 -1.78 -5.62 0.52
CA ASP A 164 -1.62 -6.45 1.71
C ASP A 164 -1.75 -5.67 3.02
N ARG A 165 -1.10 -4.50 3.10
CA ARG A 165 -1.04 -3.68 4.32
C ARG A 165 -2.33 -2.91 4.60
N TYR A 166 -2.92 -2.32 3.56
CA TYR A 166 -4.06 -1.40 3.69
C TYR A 166 -5.37 -2.03 3.24
N ARG A 167 -5.72 -3.14 3.91
CA ARG A 167 -7.04 -3.77 3.80
C ARG A 167 -8.15 -2.84 4.32
N LEU A 168 -9.40 -3.14 3.95
CA LEU A 168 -10.55 -2.30 4.31
C LEU A 168 -10.62 -1.99 5.82
N PRO A 169 -10.46 -2.96 6.75
CA PRO A 169 -10.50 -2.64 8.19
C PRO A 169 -9.42 -1.64 8.62
N THR A 170 -8.20 -1.76 8.08
CA THR A 170 -7.09 -0.83 8.36
C THR A 170 -7.44 0.59 7.89
N LEU A 171 -8.01 0.73 6.70
CA LEU A 171 -8.40 2.03 6.16
C LEU A 171 -9.57 2.65 6.92
N LEU A 172 -10.52 1.84 7.37
CA LEU A 172 -11.61 2.33 8.21
C LEU A 172 -11.09 2.78 9.58
N ARG A 173 -10.11 2.10 10.19
CA ARG A 173 -9.45 2.60 11.40
C ARG A 173 -8.73 3.93 11.18
N ILE A 174 -8.07 4.11 10.02
CA ILE A 174 -7.47 5.39 9.65
C ILE A 174 -8.55 6.48 9.54
N PHE A 175 -9.67 6.14 8.90
CA PHE A 175 -10.82 7.03 8.78
C PHE A 175 -11.41 7.43 10.14
N LEU A 176 -11.57 6.47 11.07
CA LEU A 176 -12.07 6.74 12.43
C LEU A 176 -11.17 7.75 13.17
N ALA A 177 -9.85 7.54 13.14
CA ALA A 177 -8.90 8.46 13.78
C ALA A 177 -8.97 9.88 13.20
N ALA A 178 -9.19 10.01 11.88
CA ALA A 178 -9.41 11.31 11.24
C ALA A 178 -10.73 11.96 11.70
N CYS A 179 -11.82 11.19 11.80
CA CYS A 179 -13.10 11.67 12.32
C CYS A 179 -13.00 12.16 13.77
N GLU A 180 -12.25 11.45 14.63
CA GLU A 180 -12.00 11.85 16.03
C GLU A 180 -11.26 13.19 16.10
N ALA A 181 -10.20 13.35 15.31
CA ALA A 181 -9.45 14.62 15.25
C ALA A 181 -10.34 15.79 14.79
N VAL A 182 -11.18 15.56 13.77
CA VAL A 182 -12.12 16.58 13.27
C VAL A 182 -13.21 16.90 14.30
N ALA A 183 -13.76 15.89 14.97
CA ALA A 183 -14.75 16.08 16.03
C ALA A 183 -14.17 16.89 17.21
N PHE A 184 -12.91 16.63 17.58
CA PHE A 184 -12.21 17.44 18.57
C PHE A 184 -12.10 18.90 18.15
N ALA A 185 -11.72 19.18 16.89
CA ALA A 185 -11.65 20.53 16.36
C ALA A 185 -13.02 21.23 16.34
N HIS A 186 -14.09 20.51 15.95
CA HIS A 186 -15.46 21.04 15.98
C HIS A 186 -15.89 21.43 17.39
N ARG A 187 -15.53 20.65 18.41
CA ARG A 187 -15.78 20.98 19.82
C ARG A 187 -15.02 22.23 20.27
N ALA A 188 -13.84 22.47 19.72
CA ALA A 188 -13.09 23.72 19.87
C ALA A 188 -13.61 24.86 18.97
N ARG A 189 -14.77 24.68 18.31
CA ARG A 189 -15.41 25.62 17.37
C ARG A 189 -14.54 25.95 16.15
N VAL A 190 -13.68 25.02 15.74
CA VAL A 190 -12.84 25.13 14.53
C VAL A 190 -13.38 24.20 13.46
N VAL A 191 -13.67 24.73 12.27
CA VAL A 191 -14.06 23.96 11.07
C VAL A 191 -12.88 23.96 10.09
N HIS A 192 -12.51 22.81 9.53
CA HIS A 192 -11.31 22.66 8.70
C HIS A 192 -11.48 23.18 7.26
N ARG A 193 -12.58 22.84 6.59
CA ARG A 193 -12.98 23.30 5.24
C ARG A 193 -12.13 22.85 4.04
N ASP A 194 -11.06 22.09 4.23
CA ASP A 194 -10.26 21.50 3.14
C ASP A 194 -9.77 20.08 3.47
N LEU A 195 -10.65 19.29 4.09
CA LEU A 195 -10.36 17.89 4.36
C LEU A 195 -10.27 17.09 3.05
N LYS A 196 -9.16 16.36 2.91
CA LYS A 196 -8.87 15.48 1.78
C LYS A 196 -7.81 14.45 2.19
N PRO A 197 -7.66 13.33 1.46
CA PRO A 197 -6.66 12.30 1.80
C PRO A 197 -5.21 12.80 1.81
N ALA A 198 -4.87 13.85 1.04
CA ALA A 198 -3.52 14.44 1.06
C ALA A 198 -3.22 15.17 2.38
N ASN A 199 -4.25 15.55 3.14
CA ASN A 199 -4.13 16.22 4.44
C ASN A 199 -4.25 15.24 5.61
N ILE A 200 -4.25 13.92 5.34
CA ILE A 200 -4.25 12.87 6.36
C ILE A 200 -2.97 12.07 6.20
N MET A 201 -2.06 12.17 7.16
CA MET A 201 -0.81 11.41 7.19
C MET A 201 -0.96 10.15 8.03
N VAL A 202 -0.41 9.05 7.54
CA VAL A 202 -0.39 7.74 8.19
C VAL A 202 1.06 7.35 8.45
N GLY A 203 1.43 7.34 9.73
CA GLY A 203 2.76 6.93 10.18
C GLY A 203 2.95 5.41 10.19
N GLU A 204 4.20 4.98 10.33
CA GLU A 204 4.59 3.56 10.22
C GLU A 204 3.87 2.65 11.23
N PHE A 205 3.63 3.16 12.44
CA PHE A 205 2.96 2.46 13.54
C PHE A 205 1.45 2.75 13.62
N GLY A 206 0.83 3.19 12.53
CA GLY A 206 -0.62 3.42 12.46
C GLY A 206 -1.10 4.72 13.11
N VAL A 207 -0.19 5.62 13.49
CA VAL A 207 -0.54 6.97 13.97
C VAL A 207 -1.10 7.77 12.79
N VAL A 208 -2.27 8.37 12.99
CA VAL A 208 -2.95 9.18 11.95
C VAL A 208 -2.96 10.63 12.39
N MET A 209 -2.55 11.54 11.51
CA MET A 209 -2.55 12.98 11.78
C MET A 209 -3.25 13.75 10.66
N VAL A 210 -4.16 14.65 11.05
CA VAL A 210 -4.79 15.63 10.17
C VAL A 210 -3.93 16.89 10.12
N LEU A 211 -3.61 17.32 8.90
CA LEU A 211 -2.73 18.45 8.59
C LEU A 211 -3.47 19.58 7.85
N ASP A 212 -2.81 20.72 7.72
CA ASP A 212 -3.18 21.85 6.85
C ASP A 212 -4.52 22.53 7.18
N TRP A 213 -4.53 23.24 8.32
CA TRP A 213 -5.64 24.06 8.79
C TRP A 213 -5.69 25.45 8.11
N GLY A 214 -5.04 25.62 6.94
CA GLY A 214 -4.87 26.90 6.27
C GLY A 214 -6.16 27.53 5.71
N LEU A 215 -7.27 26.79 5.71
CA LEU A 215 -8.62 27.28 5.36
C LEU A 215 -9.60 27.23 6.54
N ALA A 216 -9.08 26.90 7.73
CA ALA A 216 -9.91 26.68 8.90
C ALA A 216 -10.56 27.97 9.40
N ARG A 217 -11.70 27.82 10.07
CA ARG A 217 -12.51 28.93 10.56
C ARG A 217 -12.94 28.71 11.99
N VAL A 218 -12.79 29.75 12.82
CA VAL A 218 -13.29 29.77 14.20
C VAL A 218 -14.70 30.35 14.23
N LEU A 219 -15.61 29.67 14.91
CA LEU A 219 -17.00 30.08 15.08
C LEU A 219 -17.20 30.75 16.45
N ASP A 220 -17.96 31.85 16.47
CA ASP A 220 -18.33 32.53 17.71
C ASP A 220 -19.44 31.77 18.48
N ALA A 221 -19.93 32.33 19.59
CA ALA A 221 -20.95 31.67 20.43
C ALA A 221 -22.33 31.57 19.75
N ALA A 222 -22.57 32.39 18.71
CA ALA A 222 -23.79 32.37 17.90
C ALA A 222 -23.62 31.53 16.61
N GLY A 223 -22.44 30.91 16.39
CA GLY A 223 -22.13 30.12 15.20
C GLY A 223 -21.76 30.95 13.97
N ALA A 224 -21.58 32.26 14.10
CA ALA A 224 -21.11 33.14 13.04
C ALA A 224 -19.57 33.21 13.00
N SER A 225 -19.02 33.79 11.93
CA SER A 225 -17.56 33.96 11.79
C SER A 225 -17.03 34.80 12.93
N GLU A 226 -16.18 34.23 13.78
CA GLU A 226 -15.29 35.05 14.57
C GLU A 226 -14.09 35.42 13.68
N ARG A 227 -13.81 36.71 13.50
CA ARG A 227 -12.49 37.10 12.98
C ARG A 227 -11.50 36.77 14.09
N LEU A 228 -10.58 35.84 13.86
CA LEU A 228 -9.43 35.73 14.76
C LEU A 228 -8.79 37.10 14.82
N ALA A 229 -8.75 37.69 16.03
CA ALA A 229 -7.83 38.76 16.32
C ALA A 229 -6.42 38.16 16.22
N VAL A 230 -5.87 38.14 15.02
CA VAL A 230 -4.42 38.03 14.86
C VAL A 230 -3.87 39.25 15.61
N PRO A 231 -2.98 39.08 16.61
CA PRO A 231 -2.36 40.22 17.28
C PRO A 231 -1.92 41.20 16.20
N ALA A 232 -2.35 42.46 16.31
CA ALA A 232 -2.14 43.45 15.27
C ALA A 232 -0.69 43.34 14.80
N ALA A 233 -0.51 43.22 13.49
CA ALA A 233 0.78 42.99 12.86
C ALA A 233 1.85 43.99 13.38
N ASP A 234 1.40 45.15 13.86
CA ASP A 234 2.03 46.18 14.69
C ASP A 234 2.86 45.63 15.87
N SER A 235 2.35 44.67 16.64
CA SER A 235 3.03 44.02 17.77
C SER A 235 4.14 43.03 17.36
N MET A 236 4.26 42.73 16.06
CA MET A 236 5.37 41.98 15.44
C MET A 236 6.15 42.83 14.39
N GLY A 237 5.96 44.16 14.39
CA GLY A 237 6.69 45.10 13.53
C GLY A 237 6.35 45.00 12.03
N ILE A 238 5.12 44.64 11.66
CA ILE A 238 4.67 44.53 10.27
C ILE A 238 3.92 45.83 9.90
N GLU A 239 4.46 46.66 9.00
CA GLU A 239 3.71 47.78 8.42
C GLU A 239 2.61 47.24 7.50
N VAL A 240 1.34 47.43 7.88
CA VAL A 240 0.18 47.04 7.06
C VAL A 240 -0.58 48.31 6.67
N ALA A 241 -0.61 48.61 5.37
CA ALA A 241 -1.38 49.73 4.83
C ALA A 241 -2.88 49.58 5.18
N GLU A 242 -3.54 50.71 5.45
CA GLU A 242 -4.87 50.85 6.08
C GLU A 242 -6.08 50.25 5.33
N ASP A 243 -5.90 49.52 4.22
CA ASP A 243 -7.00 48.92 3.47
C ASP A 243 -7.47 47.58 4.07
N ARG A 244 -8.06 47.65 5.27
CA ARG A 244 -8.67 46.53 6.03
C ARG A 244 -10.00 46.04 5.42
N LYS A 245 -10.01 45.55 4.18
CA LYS A 245 -11.16 44.89 3.55
C LYS A 245 -10.90 43.40 3.29
N PHE A 246 -10.73 42.61 4.35
CA PHE A 246 -10.66 41.14 4.25
C PHE A 246 -12.03 40.48 4.43
N SER A 247 -12.56 40.06 3.27
CA SER A 247 -13.62 39.10 2.97
C SER A 247 -14.22 39.53 1.64
N ARG A 248 -13.65 39.10 0.50
CA ARG A 248 -14.47 39.02 -0.72
C ARG A 248 -15.44 37.86 -0.53
N ALA A 249 -16.63 38.15 -0.02
CA ALA A 249 -17.76 37.23 -0.09
C ALA A 249 -17.89 36.71 -1.53
N GLY A 250 -17.85 35.38 -1.71
CA GLY A 250 -18.04 34.74 -3.02
C GLY A 250 -16.84 33.98 -3.63
N ALA A 251 -15.66 33.94 -2.99
CA ALA A 251 -14.56 33.09 -3.47
C ALA A 251 -14.81 31.61 -3.11
N VAL A 252 -14.86 30.74 -4.12
CA VAL A 252 -14.97 29.28 -3.96
C VAL A 252 -13.68 28.76 -3.33
N MET A 253 -13.76 28.17 -2.13
CA MET A 253 -12.61 27.63 -1.39
C MET A 253 -12.83 26.16 -1.03
N GLY A 254 -11.85 25.32 -1.34
CA GLY A 254 -11.82 23.88 -1.04
C GLY A 254 -11.32 23.05 -2.23
N THR A 255 -10.93 21.80 -1.98
CA THR A 255 -10.46 20.88 -3.01
C THR A 255 -11.62 20.18 -3.74
N LEU A 256 -11.65 20.26 -5.07
CA LEU A 256 -12.66 19.62 -5.92
C LEU A 256 -12.73 18.10 -5.65
N GLY A 257 -13.94 17.56 -5.64
CA GLY A 257 -14.22 16.16 -5.30
C GLY A 257 -14.43 15.88 -3.81
N TYR A 258 -14.00 16.77 -2.92
CA TYR A 258 -14.24 16.69 -1.47
C TYR A 258 -15.04 17.89 -0.92
N MET A 259 -15.02 19.02 -1.62
CA MET A 259 -15.76 20.22 -1.23
C MET A 259 -17.28 19.96 -1.13
N SER A 260 -17.90 20.53 -0.11
CA SER A 260 -19.36 20.47 0.06
C SER A 260 -20.10 21.36 -0.95
N PRO A 261 -21.40 21.09 -1.24
CA PRO A 261 -22.22 21.91 -2.13
C PRO A 261 -22.29 23.39 -1.72
N GLU A 262 -22.39 23.70 -0.43
CA GLU A 262 -22.38 25.07 0.10
C GLU A 262 -21.02 25.77 -0.13
N GLN A 263 -19.90 25.07 -0.02
CA GLN A 263 -18.59 25.62 -0.39
C GLN A 263 -18.49 25.86 -1.90
N ALA A 264 -19.05 24.95 -2.71
CA ALA A 264 -19.06 25.05 -4.16
C ALA A 264 -19.90 26.23 -4.69
N ARG A 265 -20.93 26.65 -3.96
CA ARG A 265 -21.73 27.84 -4.27
C ARG A 265 -21.06 29.16 -3.88
N GLY A 266 -19.89 29.12 -3.23
CA GLY A 266 -19.25 30.32 -2.68
C GLY A 266 -19.94 30.83 -1.40
N GLU A 267 -20.83 30.04 -0.80
CA GLU A 267 -21.48 30.31 0.50
C GLU A 267 -20.53 29.97 1.65
N GLY A 268 -19.23 30.29 1.52
CA GLY A 268 -18.20 29.96 2.51
C GLY A 268 -18.47 30.53 3.90
N GLY A 269 -19.33 31.55 4.00
CA GLY A 269 -19.86 32.09 5.24
C GLY A 269 -20.82 31.16 6.00
N ALA A 270 -21.44 30.18 5.34
CA ALA A 270 -22.37 29.19 5.89
C ALA A 270 -21.74 27.79 6.05
N ALA A 271 -20.48 27.59 5.64
CA ALA A 271 -19.77 26.32 5.77
C ALA A 271 -19.36 26.04 7.23
N GLY A 272 -20.23 25.33 7.96
CA GLY A 272 -20.04 24.89 9.34
C GLY A 272 -19.55 23.44 9.46
N PRO A 273 -19.63 22.82 10.65
CA PRO A 273 -19.26 21.42 10.87
C PRO A 273 -19.82 20.39 9.85
N PRO A 274 -21.07 20.53 9.35
CA PRO A 274 -21.60 19.63 8.32
C PRO A 274 -20.83 19.63 6.99
N SER A 275 -20.07 20.69 6.67
CA SER A 275 -19.22 20.74 5.48
C SER A 275 -18.02 19.80 5.61
N ASP A 276 -17.42 19.71 6.80
CA ASP A 276 -16.35 18.75 7.07
C ASP A 276 -16.86 17.31 7.09
N VAL A 277 -18.09 17.09 7.59
CA VAL A 277 -18.78 15.78 7.51
C VAL A 277 -18.97 15.33 6.07
N TYR A 278 -19.33 16.26 5.16
CA TYR A 278 -19.41 15.96 3.73
C TYR A 278 -18.04 15.53 3.17
N ALA A 279 -16.98 16.26 3.49
CA ALA A 279 -15.63 15.93 3.04
C ALA A 279 -15.16 14.56 3.57
N LEU A 280 -15.44 14.24 4.85
CA LEU A 280 -15.22 12.91 5.40
C LEU A 280 -16.04 11.84 4.67
N GLY A 281 -17.30 12.12 4.35
CA GLY A 281 -18.13 11.25 3.51
C GLY A 281 -17.53 10.98 2.12
N ALA A 282 -16.91 11.99 1.50
CA ALA A 282 -16.21 11.84 0.22
C ALA A 282 -14.92 11.01 0.36
N ILE A 283 -14.18 11.17 1.46
CA ILE A 283 -13.02 10.32 1.78
C ILE A 283 -13.45 8.87 1.99
N LEU A 284 -14.53 8.63 2.76
CA LEU A 284 -15.06 7.28 2.98
C LEU A 284 -15.56 6.65 1.67
N TYR A 285 -16.25 7.42 0.83
CA TYR A 285 -16.63 7.00 -0.53
C TYR A 285 -15.40 6.52 -1.32
N GLN A 286 -14.31 7.28 -1.26
CA GLN A 286 -13.08 6.94 -1.98
C GLN A 286 -12.34 5.75 -1.37
N ILE A 287 -12.37 5.56 -0.05
CA ILE A 287 -11.84 4.35 0.60
C ILE A 287 -12.56 3.09 0.09
N LEU A 288 -13.88 3.17 -0.10
CA LEU A 288 -14.71 2.05 -0.54
C LEU A 288 -14.58 1.76 -2.04
N THR A 289 -14.43 2.81 -2.86
CA THR A 289 -14.51 2.69 -4.33
C THR A 289 -13.21 2.94 -5.07
N LEU A 290 -12.17 3.44 -4.40
CA LEU A 290 -10.92 3.96 -4.96
C LEU A 290 -11.12 5.09 -6.01
N ARG A 291 -12.33 5.67 -6.05
CA ARG A 291 -12.75 6.72 -6.99
C ARG A 291 -13.42 7.86 -6.22
N LEU A 292 -13.49 9.03 -6.84
CA LEU A 292 -14.20 10.17 -6.23
C LEU A 292 -15.72 10.02 -6.37
N PRO A 293 -16.51 10.66 -5.50
CA PRO A 293 -17.97 10.66 -5.62
C PRO A 293 -18.45 11.39 -6.87
N VAL A 294 -17.66 12.33 -7.39
CA VAL A 294 -17.96 13.10 -8.60
C VAL A 294 -16.76 13.03 -9.55
N ASP A 295 -16.99 12.56 -10.78
CA ASP A 295 -15.99 12.56 -11.86
C ASP A 295 -16.27 13.66 -12.89
N GLY A 296 -15.27 14.00 -13.70
CA GLY A 296 -15.40 14.91 -14.85
C GLY A 296 -14.27 15.94 -14.92
N ARG A 297 -14.35 16.88 -15.85
CA ARG A 297 -13.46 18.05 -15.87
C ARG A 297 -13.80 18.99 -14.71
N VAL A 298 -12.91 19.91 -14.38
CA VAL A 298 -13.05 20.86 -13.25
C VAL A 298 -14.44 21.54 -13.21
N GLY A 299 -14.91 22.09 -14.33
CA GLY A 299 -16.22 22.74 -14.40
C GLY A 299 -17.41 21.78 -14.21
N ASP A 300 -17.29 20.55 -14.69
CA ASP A 300 -18.32 19.51 -14.54
C ASP A 300 -18.41 19.04 -13.09
N GLN A 301 -17.26 18.87 -12.42
CA GLN A 301 -17.20 18.45 -11.02
C GLN A 301 -17.84 19.49 -10.11
N LEU A 302 -17.55 20.78 -10.33
CA LEU A 302 -18.17 21.86 -9.57
C LEU A 302 -19.69 21.86 -9.76
N THR A 303 -20.16 21.80 -11.01
CA THR A 303 -21.59 21.82 -11.35
C THR A 303 -22.33 20.63 -10.73
N ARG A 304 -21.77 19.42 -10.84
CA ARG A 304 -22.35 18.20 -10.27
C ARG A 304 -22.40 18.24 -8.74
N THR A 305 -21.37 18.79 -8.10
CA THR A 305 -21.32 18.97 -6.65
C THR A 305 -22.42 19.93 -6.18
N ILE A 306 -22.58 21.09 -6.84
CA ILE A 306 -23.65 22.06 -6.57
C ILE A 306 -25.05 21.44 -6.70
N GLN A 307 -25.20 20.52 -7.67
CA GLN A 307 -26.45 19.81 -7.95
C GLN A 307 -26.67 18.54 -7.09
N GLY A 308 -25.71 18.17 -6.23
CA GLY A 308 -25.77 16.92 -5.46
C GLY A 308 -25.73 15.65 -6.31
N ARG A 309 -25.21 15.73 -7.54
CA ARG A 309 -25.13 14.60 -8.48
C ARG A 309 -23.87 13.78 -8.23
N ILE A 310 -23.95 12.88 -7.25
CA ILE A 310 -22.91 11.89 -6.96
C ILE A 310 -23.13 10.59 -7.76
N VAL A 311 -22.05 9.88 -8.08
CA VAL A 311 -22.14 8.53 -8.66
C VAL A 311 -22.42 7.55 -7.51
N PRO A 312 -23.51 6.76 -7.53
CA PRO A 312 -23.77 5.78 -6.49
C PRO A 312 -22.68 4.71 -6.41
N ILE A 313 -22.32 4.28 -5.20
CA ILE A 313 -21.31 3.23 -4.97
C ILE A 313 -21.61 1.95 -5.75
N ALA A 314 -22.88 1.53 -5.80
CA ALA A 314 -23.32 0.34 -6.53
C ALA A 314 -23.07 0.40 -8.05
N LYS A 315 -22.84 1.59 -8.63
CA LYS A 315 -22.55 1.78 -10.05
C LYS A 315 -21.04 1.87 -10.33
N ARG A 316 -20.17 1.60 -9.36
CA ARG A 316 -18.71 1.63 -9.53
C ARG A 316 -18.18 0.21 -9.82
N PRO A 317 -17.74 -0.08 -11.06
CA PRO A 317 -17.33 -1.43 -11.47
C PRO A 317 -15.97 -1.89 -10.92
N GLN A 318 -15.21 -1.00 -10.27
CA GLN A 318 -13.82 -1.23 -9.83
C GLN A 318 -13.62 -1.02 -8.32
N GLY A 319 -14.70 -0.94 -7.54
CA GLY A 319 -14.62 -0.77 -6.09
C GLY A 319 -14.52 -2.09 -5.35
N ARG A 320 -14.03 -2.05 -4.09
CA ARG A 320 -14.26 -3.15 -3.15
C ARG A 320 -15.77 -3.35 -3.01
N SER A 321 -16.24 -4.59 -2.80
CA SER A 321 -17.66 -4.85 -2.49
C SER A 321 -18.03 -4.07 -1.23
N ALA A 322 -18.65 -2.91 -1.41
CA ALA A 322 -18.94 -1.99 -0.32
C ALA A 322 -20.15 -2.51 0.47
N PRO A 323 -20.00 -2.79 1.77
CA PRO A 323 -21.12 -3.22 2.61
C PRO A 323 -22.27 -2.21 2.57
N LYS A 324 -23.51 -2.70 2.53
CA LYS A 324 -24.71 -1.84 2.46
C LYS A 324 -24.76 -0.80 3.58
N ALA A 325 -24.35 -1.17 4.79
CA ALA A 325 -24.30 -0.26 5.95
C ALA A 325 -23.33 0.91 5.72
N LEU A 326 -22.11 0.64 5.28
CA LEU A 326 -21.13 1.69 4.97
C LEU A 326 -21.57 2.55 3.78
N ALA A 327 -22.20 1.94 2.77
CA ALA A 327 -22.75 2.69 1.63
C ALA A 327 -23.90 3.64 2.04
N ALA A 328 -24.73 3.23 3.00
CA ALA A 328 -25.77 4.07 3.58
C ALA A 328 -25.18 5.25 4.37
N ALA A 329 -24.15 4.99 5.19
CA ALA A 329 -23.42 6.03 5.91
C ALA A 329 -22.82 7.07 4.95
N VAL A 330 -22.16 6.63 3.87
CA VAL A 330 -21.64 7.52 2.82
C VAL A 330 -22.76 8.34 2.16
N THR A 331 -23.87 7.70 1.80
CA THR A 331 -25.00 8.38 1.15
C THR A 331 -25.58 9.48 2.04
N LYS A 332 -25.73 9.21 3.33
CA LYS A 332 -26.20 10.19 4.32
C LYS A 332 -25.20 11.34 4.48
N ALA A 333 -23.90 11.05 4.63
CA ALA A 333 -22.86 12.08 4.77
C ALA A 333 -22.73 12.98 3.53
N LEU A 334 -22.97 12.45 2.33
CA LEU A 334 -22.93 13.17 1.05
C LEU A 334 -24.25 13.85 0.66
N SER A 335 -25.20 13.99 1.60
CA SER A 335 -26.48 14.65 1.34
C SER A 335 -26.30 16.10 0.88
N LEU A 336 -27.10 16.52 -0.11
CA LEU A 336 -27.08 17.88 -0.65
C LEU A 336 -27.36 18.94 0.43
N GLN A 337 -28.33 18.66 1.30
CA GLN A 337 -28.74 19.50 2.41
C GLN A 337 -27.90 19.21 3.67
N PRO A 338 -27.23 20.21 4.28
CA PRO A 338 -26.40 20.02 5.48
C PRO A 338 -27.12 19.37 6.67
N ASP A 339 -28.40 19.68 6.90
CA ASP A 339 -29.23 19.14 8.00
C ASP A 339 -29.62 17.66 7.82
N LYS A 340 -29.44 17.11 6.60
CA LYS A 340 -29.68 15.69 6.30
C LYS A 340 -28.43 14.82 6.48
N ARG A 341 -27.27 15.43 6.72
CA ARG A 341 -26.01 14.73 6.99
C ARG A 341 -25.96 14.28 8.44
N HIS A 342 -24.91 13.54 8.81
CA HIS A 342 -24.63 13.28 10.22
C HIS A 342 -24.39 14.60 10.96
N PRO A 343 -25.09 14.86 12.09
CA PRO A 343 -24.89 16.04 12.93
C PRO A 343 -23.42 16.32 13.29
N THR A 344 -22.61 15.27 13.50
CA THR A 344 -21.20 15.40 13.88
C THR A 344 -20.32 14.38 13.16
N ALA A 345 -19.01 14.67 13.06
CA ALA A 345 -18.03 13.71 12.57
C ALA A 345 -17.96 12.44 13.45
N LEU A 346 -18.25 12.56 14.76
CA LEU A 346 -18.27 11.43 15.68
C LEU A 346 -19.45 10.49 15.42
N GLU A 347 -20.61 10.99 15.01
CA GLU A 347 -21.74 10.14 14.63
C GLU A 347 -21.47 9.35 13.35
N LEU A 348 -20.80 9.96 12.37
CA LEU A 348 -20.31 9.24 11.20
C LEU A 348 -19.28 8.18 11.59
N ALA A 349 -18.35 8.51 12.51
CA ALA A 349 -17.38 7.56 13.04
C ALA A 349 -18.06 6.36 13.71
N ARG A 350 -19.05 6.60 14.58
CA ARG A 350 -19.80 5.55 15.27
C ARG A 350 -20.50 4.58 14.32
N GLU A 351 -21.08 5.05 13.22
CA GLU A 351 -21.69 4.15 12.23
C GLU A 351 -20.65 3.24 11.54
N VAL A 352 -19.43 3.73 11.33
CA VAL A 352 -18.32 2.96 10.74
C VAL A 352 -17.68 2.02 11.78
N GLU A 353 -17.51 2.48 13.01
CA GLU A 353 -17.00 1.71 14.14
C GLU A 353 -17.93 0.55 14.49
N ALA A 354 -19.24 0.81 14.56
CA ALA A 354 -20.26 -0.22 14.74
C ALA A 354 -20.19 -1.29 13.64
N TRP A 355 -19.91 -0.90 12.40
CA TRP A 355 -19.68 -1.88 11.34
C TRP A 355 -18.39 -2.69 11.54
N LEU A 356 -17.30 -2.05 11.96
CA LEU A 356 -16.01 -2.70 12.23
C LEU A 356 -16.06 -3.69 13.39
N GLU A 357 -16.84 -3.38 14.42
CA GLU A 357 -17.05 -4.22 15.60
C GLU A 357 -18.08 -5.33 15.37
N GLY A 358 -18.71 -5.36 14.18
CA GLY A 358 -19.80 -6.29 13.89
C GLY A 358 -21.13 -5.92 14.55
N ALA A 359 -21.17 -4.80 15.29
CA ALA A 359 -22.32 -4.20 15.96
C ALA A 359 -23.21 -3.37 15.01
N ALA A 360 -23.30 -3.76 13.73
CA ALA A 360 -24.11 -3.05 12.75
C ALA A 360 -25.57 -2.96 13.22
N PRO A 361 -26.28 -1.83 13.04
CA PRO A 361 -27.62 -1.67 13.56
C PRO A 361 -28.54 -2.81 13.11
N TRP A 362 -29.35 -3.30 14.05
CA TRP A 362 -30.41 -4.30 13.81
C TRP A 362 -31.11 -4.00 12.49
N THR A 363 -30.92 -4.89 11.51
CA THR A 363 -31.55 -4.68 10.21
C THR A 363 -33.00 -5.08 10.36
N ARG A 364 -33.88 -4.08 10.37
CA ARG A 364 -35.32 -4.28 10.45
C ARG A 364 -35.76 -5.03 9.20
N GLN A 365 -36.15 -6.29 9.34
CA GLN A 365 -36.41 -7.13 8.18
C GLN A 365 -37.71 -6.74 7.47
N LYS A 366 -38.75 -6.25 8.18
CA LYS A 366 -40.02 -5.69 7.64
C LYS A 366 -40.96 -5.14 8.74
N GLU A 367 -41.88 -4.26 8.35
CA GLU A 367 -43.10 -3.87 9.11
C GLU A 367 -44.37 -4.38 8.39
N GLY A 368 -45.50 -4.46 9.10
CA GLY A 368 -46.83 -4.52 8.46
C GLY A 368 -47.26 -5.90 7.97
N TRP A 369 -46.92 -6.97 8.69
CA TRP A 369 -47.52 -8.29 8.44
C TRP A 369 -49.04 -8.19 8.55
N GLN A 370 -49.76 -8.64 7.51
CA GLN A 370 -51.22 -8.67 7.50
C GLN A 370 -51.72 -10.11 7.47
N PRO A 371 -52.82 -10.42 8.20
CA PRO A 371 -53.41 -11.74 8.18
C PRO A 371 -54.07 -12.02 6.82
N LYS A 372 -53.81 -13.19 6.24
CA LYS A 372 -54.47 -13.72 5.03
C LYS A 372 -54.81 -15.19 5.22
N GLY A 373 -56.02 -15.47 5.70
CA GLY A 373 -56.46 -16.83 6.05
C GLY A 373 -55.68 -17.37 7.26
N THR A 374 -55.18 -18.60 7.16
CA THR A 374 -54.27 -19.22 8.16
C THR A 374 -52.80 -18.83 7.91
N THR A 375 -52.50 -17.78 7.15
CA THR A 375 -51.12 -17.38 6.86
C THR A 375 -50.95 -15.89 7.08
N TRP A 376 -49.75 -15.46 7.47
CA TRP A 376 -49.39 -14.05 7.52
C TRP A 376 -48.45 -13.72 6.36
N ARG A 377 -48.65 -12.58 5.71
CA ARG A 377 -47.85 -12.16 4.55
C ARG A 377 -47.31 -10.74 4.70
N ALA A 378 -46.08 -10.55 4.23
CA ALA A 378 -45.45 -9.25 4.08
C ALA A 378 -44.63 -9.22 2.77
N GLY A 379 -45.24 -8.68 1.71
CA GLY A 379 -44.68 -8.73 0.35
C GLY A 379 -44.91 -10.10 -0.32
N THR A 380 -43.86 -10.66 -0.93
CA THR A 380 -43.88 -11.96 -1.66
C THR A 380 -43.61 -13.18 -0.77
N ASP A 381 -43.40 -12.98 0.53
CA ASP A 381 -43.06 -14.04 1.47
C ASP A 381 -44.32 -14.54 2.20
N GLU A 382 -44.48 -15.87 2.29
CA GLU A 382 -45.60 -16.53 2.99
C GLU A 382 -45.09 -17.20 4.28
N LEU A 383 -45.77 -16.96 5.41
CA LEU A 383 -45.60 -17.70 6.66
C LEU A 383 -46.73 -18.73 6.77
N GLU A 384 -46.41 -20.02 6.84
CA GLU A 384 -47.38 -21.10 6.97
C GLU A 384 -47.77 -21.39 8.44
N PHE A 385 -49.07 -21.55 8.68
CA PHE A 385 -49.60 -22.13 9.91
C PHE A 385 -49.30 -23.63 9.96
N ALA A 386 -48.80 -24.10 11.10
CA ALA A 386 -48.85 -25.51 11.49
C ALA A 386 -49.81 -25.68 12.68
N GLY A 387 -51.11 -25.72 12.42
CA GLY A 387 -52.14 -26.03 13.44
C GLY A 387 -53.33 -25.06 13.42
N GLY A 388 -54.55 -25.59 13.36
CA GLY A 388 -55.78 -24.82 13.10
C GLY A 388 -56.10 -23.66 14.07
N ALA A 389 -56.89 -22.73 13.51
CA ALA A 389 -57.66 -21.62 14.09
C ALA A 389 -57.04 -20.60 15.05
N GLU A 390 -56.01 -20.88 15.86
CA GLU A 390 -55.67 -19.93 16.93
C GLU A 390 -54.19 -19.57 17.13
N GLY A 391 -53.17 -20.06 16.39
CA GLY A 391 -51.75 -19.71 16.70
C GLY A 391 -50.79 -19.23 15.60
N VAL A 392 -50.02 -18.16 15.84
CA VAL A 392 -49.10 -17.53 14.87
C VAL A 392 -47.72 -18.20 14.85
N VAL A 393 -47.54 -19.20 13.98
CA VAL A 393 -46.23 -19.82 13.77
C VAL A 393 -45.32 -18.89 12.94
N PHE A 394 -44.23 -18.42 13.54
CA PHE A 394 -43.11 -17.88 12.77
C PHE A 394 -42.24 -19.06 12.31
N HIS A 395 -42.17 -19.30 11.00
CA HIS A 395 -41.23 -20.26 10.44
C HIS A 395 -40.65 -19.73 9.14
N ARG A 396 -39.33 -19.55 9.11
CA ARG A 396 -38.57 -19.56 7.86
C ARG A 396 -37.18 -20.09 8.12
N ALA A 397 -36.69 -20.89 7.16
CA ALA A 397 -35.38 -21.55 7.13
C ALA A 397 -34.31 -20.76 7.89
N ALA A 398 -33.87 -21.32 9.01
CA ALA A 398 -32.78 -20.86 9.88
C ALA A 398 -32.66 -19.34 9.98
N ILE A 399 -33.27 -18.71 11.00
CA ILE A 399 -32.88 -17.33 11.36
C ILE A 399 -31.37 -17.40 11.70
N PRO A 400 -30.48 -16.91 10.81
CA PRO A 400 -29.06 -17.10 10.99
C PRO A 400 -28.53 -16.01 11.91
N GLY A 401 -27.72 -16.39 12.91
CA GLY A 401 -27.12 -15.44 13.83
C GLY A 401 -28.10 -14.87 14.86
N ASP A 402 -27.91 -13.59 15.20
CA ASP A 402 -28.65 -12.93 16.27
C ASP A 402 -29.99 -12.41 15.76
N ALA A 403 -31.03 -12.54 16.59
CA ALA A 403 -32.40 -12.24 16.22
C ALA A 403 -33.13 -11.51 17.34
N ARG A 404 -33.98 -10.55 16.98
CA ARG A 404 -34.87 -9.84 17.89
C ARG A 404 -36.28 -9.85 17.31
N VAL A 405 -37.25 -10.27 18.11
CA VAL A 405 -38.67 -10.25 17.73
C VAL A 405 -39.44 -9.46 18.77
N ARG A 406 -40.24 -8.50 18.29
CA ARG A 406 -41.17 -7.71 19.09
C ARG A 406 -42.59 -7.98 18.60
N ALA A 407 -43.48 -8.33 19.51
CA ALA A 407 -44.88 -8.60 19.21
C ALA A 407 -45.76 -7.82 20.17
N THR A 408 -46.79 -7.15 19.65
CA THR A 408 -47.87 -6.61 20.47
C THR A 408 -48.91 -7.71 20.62
N VAL A 409 -49.34 -7.99 21.85
CA VAL A 409 -50.36 -9.00 22.15
C VAL A 409 -51.52 -8.38 22.91
N GLU A 410 -52.74 -8.78 22.57
CA GLU A 410 -53.97 -8.29 23.19
C GLU A 410 -54.91 -9.47 23.48
N GLY A 411 -55.45 -9.53 24.71
CA GLY A 411 -56.40 -10.56 25.10
C GLY A 411 -57.82 -10.28 24.59
N SER A 412 -58.62 -11.33 24.51
CA SER A 412 -60.05 -11.20 24.19
C SER A 412 -60.80 -10.42 25.26
N ARG A 413 -61.65 -9.46 24.85
CA ARG A 413 -62.57 -8.76 25.77
C ARG A 413 -63.62 -9.66 26.44
N ARG A 414 -63.75 -10.93 26.00
CA ARG A 414 -64.77 -11.87 26.49
C ARG A 414 -64.25 -12.90 27.49
N ARG A 415 -62.92 -13.07 27.62
CA ARG A 415 -62.32 -14.03 28.56
C ARG A 415 -61.30 -13.33 29.45
N PRO A 416 -61.21 -13.66 30.74
CA PRO A 416 -60.39 -12.93 31.72
C PRO A 416 -58.89 -13.29 31.69
N GLY A 417 -58.39 -13.99 30.67
CA GLY A 417 -56.99 -14.41 30.63
C GLY A 417 -56.55 -14.94 29.26
N TRP A 418 -55.23 -14.98 29.09
CA TRP A 418 -54.60 -15.50 27.89
C TRP A 418 -53.21 -16.08 28.19
N ARG A 419 -52.74 -16.93 27.28
CA ARG A 419 -51.43 -17.57 27.37
C ARG A 419 -50.69 -17.44 26.04
N LEU A 420 -49.39 -17.18 26.10
CA LEU A 420 -48.48 -17.17 24.96
C LEU A 420 -47.24 -18.00 25.27
N ASP A 421 -46.98 -19.02 24.44
CA ASP A 421 -45.74 -19.80 24.45
C ASP A 421 -44.84 -19.30 23.32
N ILE A 422 -43.62 -18.89 23.68
CA ILE A 422 -42.61 -18.40 22.75
C ILE A 422 -41.46 -19.39 22.71
N ARG A 423 -41.36 -20.13 21.62
CA ARG A 423 -40.33 -21.16 21.46
C ARG A 423 -39.13 -20.59 20.72
N VAL A 424 -37.91 -20.85 21.19
CA VAL A 424 -36.65 -20.36 20.61
C VAL A 424 -35.68 -21.52 20.43
N ALA A 425 -35.01 -21.57 19.27
CA ALA A 425 -33.99 -22.58 18.96
C ALA A 425 -34.51 -24.04 19.02
N CYS A 426 -35.76 -24.28 18.63
CA CYS A 426 -36.27 -25.64 18.42
C CYS A 426 -35.85 -26.18 17.05
N SER A 427 -35.74 -27.51 16.91
CA SER A 427 -35.49 -28.14 15.60
C SER A 427 -36.67 -27.99 14.65
N THR A 428 -37.90 -28.03 15.19
CA THR A 428 -39.14 -27.80 14.44
C THR A 428 -40.13 -26.97 15.26
N PRO A 429 -41.17 -26.37 14.65
CA PRO A 429 -42.16 -25.59 15.39
C PRO A 429 -42.99 -26.39 16.41
N LEU A 430 -43.03 -27.72 16.25
CA LEU A 430 -43.87 -28.63 17.03
C LEU A 430 -43.11 -29.34 18.16
N THR A 431 -41.78 -29.25 18.19
CA THR A 431 -40.94 -29.90 19.19
C THR A 431 -40.61 -28.96 20.34
N ASP A 432 -40.58 -29.49 21.56
CA ASP A 432 -40.18 -28.75 22.78
C ASP A 432 -38.66 -28.87 23.05
N ASP A 433 -37.87 -29.24 22.04
CA ASP A 433 -36.42 -29.52 22.14
C ASP A 433 -35.55 -28.26 22.24
N GLY A 434 -36.15 -27.07 22.13
CA GLY A 434 -35.52 -25.78 22.37
C GLY A 434 -35.90 -25.17 23.72
N TYR A 435 -35.95 -23.84 23.73
CA TYR A 435 -36.33 -23.01 24.86
C TYR A 435 -37.77 -22.55 24.71
N VAL A 436 -38.53 -22.48 25.81
CA VAL A 436 -39.89 -21.96 25.79
C VAL A 436 -40.07 -20.89 26.87
N PHE A 437 -40.39 -19.66 26.46
CA PHE A 437 -40.88 -18.61 27.35
C PHE A 437 -42.40 -18.64 27.32
N ARG A 438 -43.03 -18.95 28.45
CA ARG A 438 -44.49 -18.94 28.56
C ARG A 438 -44.93 -17.74 29.37
N VAL A 439 -45.86 -16.97 28.82
CA VAL A 439 -46.51 -15.84 29.49
C VAL A 439 -47.95 -16.22 29.76
N VAL A 440 -48.38 -16.06 31.00
CA VAL A 440 -49.78 -16.20 31.42
C VAL A 440 -50.24 -14.84 31.95
N ALA A 441 -51.38 -14.35 31.48
CA ALA A 441 -52.05 -13.15 31.98
C ALA A 441 -53.44 -13.51 32.53
N GLY A 442 -53.83 -12.90 33.66
CA GLY A 442 -55.04 -13.25 34.41
C GLY A 442 -54.77 -13.38 35.92
N GLU A 443 -55.57 -14.20 36.61
CA GLU A 443 -55.51 -14.37 38.08
C GLU A 443 -54.16 -14.93 38.58
N ASP A 444 -53.48 -15.76 37.79
CA ASP A 444 -52.17 -16.37 38.11
C ASP A 444 -51.07 -15.91 37.15
N ALA A 445 -51.01 -14.61 36.87
CA ALA A 445 -50.09 -14.08 35.89
C ALA A 445 -48.62 -14.35 36.27
N ALA A 446 -47.89 -14.95 35.32
CA ALA A 446 -46.51 -15.40 35.50
C ALA A 446 -45.80 -15.53 34.15
N VAL A 447 -44.47 -15.44 34.22
CA VAL A 447 -43.56 -15.83 33.14
C VAL A 447 -42.84 -17.10 33.55
N GLU A 448 -42.92 -18.14 32.73
CA GLU A 448 -42.20 -19.39 32.92
C GLU A 448 -41.13 -19.56 31.84
N PHE A 449 -39.97 -20.09 32.21
CA PHE A 449 -38.88 -20.41 31.30
C PHE A 449 -38.59 -21.90 31.33
N TRP A 450 -38.73 -22.57 30.19
CA TRP A 450 -38.59 -24.02 30.04
C TRP A 450 -37.49 -24.37 29.03
N ARG A 451 -36.91 -25.57 29.18
CA ARG A 451 -36.01 -26.20 28.19
C ARG A 451 -36.30 -27.69 28.13
N ALA A 452 -36.49 -28.26 26.94
CA ALA A 452 -36.72 -29.70 26.76
C ALA A 452 -37.87 -30.26 27.64
N GLY A 453 -38.94 -29.47 27.82
CA GLY A 453 -40.09 -29.84 28.68
C GLY A 453 -39.86 -29.72 30.18
N VAL A 454 -38.68 -29.27 30.63
CA VAL A 454 -38.37 -29.02 32.05
C VAL A 454 -38.51 -27.53 32.36
N LEU A 455 -39.28 -27.20 33.39
CA LEU A 455 -39.38 -25.84 33.92
C LEU A 455 -38.06 -25.48 34.61
N LEU A 456 -37.37 -24.46 34.11
CA LEU A 456 -36.11 -23.97 34.68
C LEU A 456 -36.38 -22.90 35.73
N GLU A 457 -37.28 -21.97 35.43
CA GLU A 457 -37.58 -20.83 36.31
C GLU A 457 -39.03 -20.37 36.09
N ARG A 458 -39.69 -19.88 37.15
CA ARG A 458 -41.00 -19.22 37.08
C ARG A 458 -40.95 -17.93 37.87
N SER A 459 -41.37 -16.83 37.25
CA SER A 459 -41.47 -15.54 37.93
C SER A 459 -42.46 -15.63 39.11
N GLY A 460 -42.27 -14.79 40.12
CA GLY A 460 -43.33 -14.52 41.10
C GLY A 460 -44.58 -13.91 40.44
N GLU A 461 -45.61 -13.63 41.24
CA GLU A 461 -46.82 -12.92 40.77
C GLU A 461 -46.43 -11.62 40.06
N ILE A 462 -46.73 -11.55 38.77
CA ILE A 462 -46.61 -10.33 37.98
C ILE A 462 -48.01 -9.79 37.70
N THR A 463 -48.15 -8.48 37.53
CA THR A 463 -49.42 -7.89 37.13
C THR A 463 -49.45 -7.72 35.61
N LEU A 464 -50.25 -8.54 34.94
CA LEU A 464 -50.54 -8.41 33.50
C LEU A 464 -52.05 -8.29 33.33
N ASP A 465 -52.51 -7.12 32.86
CA ASP A 465 -53.93 -6.90 32.60
C ASP A 465 -54.31 -7.64 31.29
N PRO A 466 -55.21 -8.64 31.37
CA PRO A 466 -55.58 -9.45 30.21
C PRO A 466 -56.29 -8.64 29.11
N HIS A 467 -56.73 -7.40 29.39
CA HIS A 467 -57.50 -6.57 28.47
C HIS A 467 -56.72 -5.40 27.86
N THR A 468 -55.47 -5.17 28.28
CA THR A 468 -54.59 -4.16 27.67
C THR A 468 -53.60 -4.77 26.69
N PRO A 469 -53.19 -4.03 25.64
CA PRO A 469 -52.11 -4.47 24.77
C PRO A 469 -50.77 -4.45 25.52
N HIS A 470 -50.01 -5.53 25.41
CA HIS A 470 -48.66 -5.67 25.98
C HIS A 470 -47.63 -5.86 24.86
N GLU A 471 -46.47 -5.20 24.95
CA GLU A 471 -45.34 -5.41 24.05
C GLU A 471 -44.42 -6.50 24.60
N ILE A 472 -44.19 -7.55 23.82
CA ILE A 472 -43.32 -8.66 24.17
C ILE A 472 -42.08 -8.63 23.28
N GLU A 473 -40.89 -8.65 23.87
CA GLU A 473 -39.61 -8.70 23.16
C GLU A 473 -38.83 -9.97 23.52
N VAL A 474 -38.38 -10.69 22.49
CA VAL A 474 -37.45 -11.82 22.62
C VAL A 474 -36.21 -11.51 21.79
N ARG A 475 -35.04 -11.64 22.39
CA ARG A 475 -33.75 -11.40 21.73
C ARG A 475 -32.81 -12.58 21.97
N ARG A 476 -32.19 -13.04 20.89
CA ARG A 476 -31.14 -14.07 20.85
C ARG A 476 -29.86 -13.43 20.33
N GLU A 477 -28.78 -13.48 21.09
CA GLU A 477 -27.45 -12.95 20.70
C GLU A 477 -26.35 -13.93 21.06
N GLY A 478 -25.73 -14.57 20.06
CA GLY A 478 -24.83 -15.69 20.29
C GLY A 478 -25.51 -16.76 21.13
N ASP A 479 -25.06 -16.90 22.39
CA ASP A 479 -25.60 -17.83 23.38
C ASP A 479 -26.44 -17.16 24.48
N LEU A 480 -26.72 -15.86 24.36
CA LEU A 480 -27.60 -15.11 25.26
C LEU A 480 -29.04 -15.13 24.75
N LEU A 481 -29.98 -15.39 25.66
CA LEU A 481 -31.42 -15.21 25.49
C LEU A 481 -31.93 -14.14 26.45
N LEU A 482 -32.68 -13.16 25.91
CA LEU A 482 -33.29 -12.08 26.67
C LEU A 482 -34.79 -12.02 26.39
N PHE A 483 -35.59 -11.88 27.44
CA PHE A 483 -37.04 -11.79 27.40
C PHE A 483 -37.56 -10.57 28.17
N ARG A 484 -38.39 -9.75 27.52
CA ARG A 484 -38.99 -8.54 28.10
C ARG A 484 -40.48 -8.44 27.83
N ILE A 485 -41.19 -7.81 28.77
CA ILE A 485 -42.60 -7.43 28.65
C ILE A 485 -42.70 -5.94 28.98
N ASP A 486 -43.31 -5.13 28.12
CA ASP A 486 -43.44 -3.67 28.25
C ASP A 486 -42.13 -2.95 28.61
N GLY A 487 -41.02 -3.46 28.08
CA GLY A 487 -39.67 -2.97 28.38
C GLY A 487 -39.09 -3.42 29.71
N ALA A 488 -39.84 -4.04 30.62
CA ALA A 488 -39.31 -4.68 31.82
C ALA A 488 -38.60 -6.00 31.46
N ARG A 489 -37.40 -6.23 32.01
CA ARG A 489 -36.65 -7.48 31.80
C ARG A 489 -37.16 -8.55 32.77
N HIS A 490 -37.56 -9.71 32.23
CA HIS A 490 -38.07 -10.84 33.02
C HIS A 490 -37.16 -12.06 32.99
N VAL A 491 -36.47 -12.32 31.87
CA VAL A 491 -35.49 -13.41 31.78
C VAL A 491 -34.25 -12.93 31.02
N GLU A 492 -33.08 -13.25 31.57
CA GLU A 492 -31.76 -13.05 30.96
C GLU A 492 -30.96 -14.33 31.22
N PHE A 493 -30.70 -15.10 30.17
CA PHE A 493 -30.13 -16.43 30.29
C PHE A 493 -28.98 -16.62 29.31
N HIS A 494 -27.82 -17.01 29.82
CA HIS A 494 -26.67 -17.41 29.02
C HIS A 494 -26.60 -18.95 28.96
N ASP A 495 -26.78 -19.53 27.76
CA ASP A 495 -26.47 -20.94 27.57
C ASP A 495 -24.96 -21.09 27.38
N LEU A 496 -24.34 -22.08 28.02
CA LEU A 496 -22.93 -22.39 27.78
C LEU A 496 -22.74 -23.26 26.52
N PHE A 497 -23.85 -23.66 25.90
CA PHE A 497 -23.88 -24.41 24.66
C PHE A 497 -24.48 -23.56 23.53
N PRO A 498 -24.02 -23.77 22.28
CA PRO A 498 -24.57 -23.05 21.14
C PRO A 498 -26.08 -23.24 21.01
N LEU A 499 -26.83 -22.13 20.98
CA LEU A 499 -28.27 -22.15 20.72
C LEU A 499 -28.52 -22.67 19.29
N ARG A 500 -28.90 -23.95 19.15
CA ARG A 500 -29.05 -24.63 17.86
C ARG A 500 -30.51 -24.91 17.54
N GLY A 501 -31.01 -24.32 16.47
CA GLY A 501 -32.36 -24.59 15.97
C GLY A 501 -32.81 -23.45 15.04
N PRO A 502 -33.46 -23.76 13.91
CA PRO A 502 -33.85 -22.74 12.95
C PRO A 502 -35.12 -21.97 13.33
N ALA A 503 -35.89 -22.47 14.30
CA ALA A 503 -37.25 -22.00 14.56
C ALA A 503 -37.35 -21.01 15.74
N LEU A 504 -38.23 -20.03 15.59
CA LEU A 504 -38.75 -19.16 16.64
C LEU A 504 -40.27 -19.15 16.50
N VAL A 505 -41.06 -19.50 17.53
CA VAL A 505 -42.52 -19.69 17.40
C VAL A 505 -43.27 -18.83 18.41
N LEU A 506 -44.38 -18.19 18.01
CA LEU A 506 -45.31 -17.50 18.90
C LEU A 506 -46.65 -18.25 18.94
N ALA A 507 -46.80 -19.19 19.87
CA ALA A 507 -47.99 -20.02 20.01
C ALA A 507 -48.89 -19.48 21.13
N PRO A 508 -49.99 -18.77 20.83
CA PRO A 508 -51.04 -18.58 21.81
C PRO A 508 -51.55 -19.96 22.25
N GLY A 509 -51.63 -20.16 23.56
CA GLY A 509 -52.03 -21.44 24.14
C GLY A 509 -53.53 -21.71 23.99
N ASP A 510 -54.14 -22.31 25.01
CA ASP A 510 -55.55 -22.73 24.99
C ASP A 510 -56.58 -21.57 25.14
N SER A 511 -56.24 -20.34 24.75
CA SER A 511 -57.10 -19.16 24.92
C SER A 511 -56.98 -18.17 23.77
N PRO A 512 -58.09 -17.48 23.39
CA PRO A 512 -58.11 -16.58 22.25
C PRO A 512 -57.27 -15.33 22.52
N LEU A 513 -56.06 -15.31 21.96
CA LEU A 513 -55.11 -14.21 21.99
C LEU A 513 -54.97 -13.60 20.59
N ARG A 514 -54.96 -12.27 20.49
CA ARG A 514 -54.73 -11.58 19.23
C ARG A 514 -53.35 -10.92 19.23
N ILE A 515 -52.64 -11.04 18.11
CA ILE A 515 -51.29 -10.48 17.93
C ILE A 515 -51.36 -9.46 16.77
N PRO A 516 -51.73 -8.20 17.03
CA PRO A 516 -51.99 -7.21 15.97
C PRO A 516 -50.74 -6.82 15.16
N ALA A 517 -49.54 -6.89 15.75
CA ALA A 517 -48.31 -6.49 15.08
C ALA A 517 -47.12 -7.34 15.54
N VAL A 518 -46.25 -7.70 14.58
CA VAL A 518 -44.96 -8.32 14.87
C VAL A 518 -43.87 -7.66 14.03
N VAL A 519 -42.74 -7.37 14.68
CA VAL A 519 -41.53 -6.80 14.10
C VAL A 519 -40.39 -7.78 14.33
N VAL A 520 -39.75 -8.22 13.25
CA VAL A 520 -38.59 -9.10 13.28
C VAL A 520 -37.36 -8.33 12.81
N GLU A 521 -36.29 -8.39 13.59
CA GLU A 521 -35.04 -7.68 13.38
C GLU A 521 -33.90 -8.69 13.54
N THR A 522 -32.87 -8.64 12.69
CA THR A 522 -31.72 -9.55 12.78
C THR A 522 -30.43 -8.77 12.92
N HIS A 523 -29.43 -9.34 13.59
CA HIS A 523 -28.11 -8.74 13.83
C HIS A 523 -27.00 -9.76 13.51
N GLY A 524 -26.00 -9.31 12.74
CA GLY A 524 -24.84 -10.10 12.30
C GLY A 524 -25.16 -11.36 11.47
N VAL A 525 -24.34 -11.88 10.57
CA VAL A 525 -23.31 -11.39 9.66
C VAL A 525 -23.67 -12.17 8.38
N PRO A 526 -23.71 -11.61 7.15
CA PRO A 526 -23.50 -12.48 6.01
C PRO A 526 -22.06 -12.95 6.15
N LEU A 527 -21.87 -14.15 6.71
CA LEU A 527 -20.61 -14.86 6.59
C LEU A 527 -20.33 -14.87 5.09
N GLN A 528 -19.36 -14.05 4.66
CA GLN A 528 -18.86 -14.09 3.29
C GLN A 528 -18.02 -15.36 3.21
N VAL A 529 -18.73 -16.47 3.10
CA VAL A 529 -18.16 -17.76 2.76
C VAL A 529 -17.79 -17.65 1.30
N ASP A 530 -16.53 -17.89 0.96
CA ASP A 530 -16.14 -18.08 -0.43
C ASP A 530 -17.12 -19.09 -1.05
N PHE A 531 -17.58 -18.86 -2.27
CA PHE A 531 -18.54 -19.78 -2.91
C PHE A 531 -17.94 -21.19 -3.05
N THR A 532 -16.61 -21.32 -3.01
CA THR A 532 -15.91 -22.60 -2.92
C THR A 532 -15.73 -23.13 -1.50
N ALA A 533 -16.00 -22.39 -0.43
CA ALA A 533 -15.57 -22.82 0.90
C ALA A 533 -16.28 -24.09 1.39
N LEU A 534 -17.57 -24.26 1.07
CA LEU A 534 -18.26 -25.53 1.37
C LEU A 534 -17.63 -26.70 0.62
N PRO A 535 -17.50 -26.68 -0.72
CA PRO A 535 -16.86 -27.78 -1.43
C PRO A 535 -15.35 -27.92 -1.13
N ASP A 536 -14.63 -26.85 -0.78
CA ASP A 536 -13.24 -26.91 -0.28
C ASP A 536 -13.16 -27.69 1.03
N ARG A 537 -14.05 -27.39 2.00
CA ARG A 537 -14.13 -28.13 3.26
C ARG A 537 -14.50 -29.60 3.05
N LEU A 538 -15.42 -29.89 2.13
CA LEU A 538 -15.73 -31.27 1.76
C LEU A 538 -14.50 -31.98 1.19
N MET A 539 -13.70 -31.30 0.36
CA MET A 539 -12.43 -31.85 -0.15
C MET A 539 -11.46 -32.16 1.00
N GLU A 540 -11.23 -31.20 1.91
CA GLU A 540 -10.33 -31.38 3.05
C GLU A 540 -10.75 -32.52 3.99
N MET A 541 -12.06 -32.75 4.14
CA MET A 541 -12.61 -33.88 4.91
C MET A 541 -12.56 -35.22 4.16
N GLY A 542 -12.01 -35.25 2.94
CA GLY A 542 -11.95 -36.44 2.09
C GLY A 542 -13.27 -36.81 1.41
N GLN A 543 -14.31 -35.96 1.50
CA GLN A 543 -15.62 -36.15 0.84
C GLN A 543 -15.57 -35.65 -0.62
N VAL A 544 -14.65 -36.21 -1.40
CA VAL A 544 -14.29 -35.71 -2.74
C VAL A 544 -15.45 -35.79 -3.74
N ARG A 545 -16.33 -36.80 -3.65
CA ARG A 545 -17.49 -36.95 -4.54
C ARG A 545 -18.52 -35.83 -4.34
N ASP A 546 -18.79 -35.48 -3.08
CA ASP A 546 -19.75 -34.42 -2.73
C ASP A 546 -19.19 -33.04 -3.06
N ALA A 547 -17.90 -32.82 -2.79
CA ALA A 547 -17.17 -31.63 -3.20
C ALA A 547 -17.27 -31.42 -4.72
N ARG A 548 -17.01 -32.48 -5.52
CA ARG A 548 -17.10 -32.44 -6.98
C ARG A 548 -18.50 -32.05 -7.46
N ALA A 549 -19.54 -32.65 -6.89
CA ALA A 549 -20.92 -32.38 -7.30
C ALA A 549 -21.30 -30.91 -7.08
N LEU A 550 -20.88 -30.32 -5.96
CA LEU A 550 -21.11 -28.90 -5.69
C LEU A 550 -20.28 -27.99 -6.60
N TYR A 551 -19.01 -28.32 -6.87
CA TYR A 551 -18.19 -27.57 -7.83
C TYR A 551 -18.79 -27.56 -9.24
N LEU A 552 -19.30 -28.69 -9.73
CA LEU A 552 -19.96 -28.74 -11.03
C LEU A 552 -21.22 -27.90 -11.07
N ARG A 553 -22.06 -27.98 -10.03
CA ARG A 553 -23.27 -27.16 -9.92
C ARG A 553 -22.94 -25.66 -9.95
N LEU A 554 -21.88 -25.25 -9.25
CA LEU A 554 -21.39 -23.86 -9.27
C LEU A 554 -20.89 -23.45 -10.66
N ALA A 555 -20.12 -24.31 -11.32
CA ALA A 555 -19.62 -24.08 -12.66
C ALA A 555 -20.74 -23.98 -13.72
N GLU A 556 -21.76 -24.83 -13.64
CA GLU A 556 -22.93 -24.82 -14.52
C GLU A 556 -23.81 -23.57 -14.30
N SER A 557 -23.89 -23.10 -13.06
CA SER A 557 -24.67 -21.89 -12.71
C SER A 557 -23.98 -20.61 -13.21
N HIS A 558 -22.66 -20.62 -13.39
CA HIS A 558 -21.85 -19.44 -13.72
C HIS A 558 -20.78 -19.71 -14.80
N PRO A 559 -21.12 -20.20 -15.99
CA PRO A 559 -20.18 -20.80 -16.94
C PRO A 559 -19.11 -19.85 -17.49
N GLU A 560 -19.38 -18.54 -17.57
CA GLU A 560 -18.46 -17.54 -18.14
C GLU A 560 -17.82 -16.64 -17.07
N ARG A 561 -18.19 -16.79 -15.79
CA ARG A 561 -17.64 -15.98 -14.70
C ARG A 561 -16.39 -16.63 -14.12
N ALA A 562 -15.47 -15.81 -13.60
CA ALA A 562 -14.25 -16.27 -12.95
C ALA A 562 -14.53 -17.33 -11.88
N GLU A 563 -15.59 -17.14 -11.09
CA GLU A 563 -16.02 -18.04 -10.04
C GLU A 563 -16.40 -19.43 -10.57
N GLY A 564 -17.17 -19.49 -11.66
CA GLY A 564 -17.55 -20.76 -12.28
C GLY A 564 -16.37 -21.45 -12.98
N LEU A 565 -15.45 -20.69 -13.57
CA LEU A 565 -14.23 -21.24 -14.19
C LEU A 565 -13.30 -21.85 -13.13
N VAL A 566 -13.12 -21.18 -11.98
CA VAL A 566 -12.37 -21.72 -10.83
C VAL A 566 -13.06 -22.97 -10.25
N ALA A 567 -14.38 -22.94 -10.11
CA ALA A 567 -15.14 -24.12 -9.67
C ALA A 567 -14.96 -25.30 -10.64
N ARG A 568 -14.96 -25.05 -11.95
CA ARG A 568 -14.75 -26.10 -12.96
C ARG A 568 -13.34 -26.69 -12.91
N TYR A 569 -12.32 -25.86 -12.71
CA TYR A 569 -10.96 -26.33 -12.43
C TYR A 569 -10.92 -27.22 -11.18
N LYS A 570 -11.53 -26.80 -10.06
CA LYS A 570 -11.57 -27.59 -8.82
C LYS A 570 -12.39 -28.89 -8.97
N ALA A 571 -13.46 -28.89 -9.77
CA ALA A 571 -14.21 -30.09 -10.13
C ALA A 571 -13.34 -31.12 -10.86
N ALA A 572 -12.48 -30.66 -11.78
CA ALA A 572 -11.54 -31.52 -12.49
C ALA A 572 -10.52 -32.18 -11.56
N LEU A 573 -9.99 -31.43 -10.59
CA LEU A 573 -9.08 -31.97 -9.58
C LEU A 573 -9.79 -33.04 -8.72
N CYS A 574 -11.03 -32.78 -8.30
CA CYS A 574 -11.82 -33.77 -7.56
C CYS A 574 -12.07 -35.04 -8.39
N ALA A 575 -12.34 -34.91 -9.70
CA ALA A 575 -12.51 -36.06 -10.60
C ALA A 575 -11.25 -36.94 -10.64
N SER A 576 -10.07 -36.31 -10.74
CA SER A 576 -8.80 -37.03 -10.72
C SER A 576 -8.51 -37.68 -9.35
N GLU A 577 -8.85 -37.02 -8.25
CA GLU A 577 -8.75 -37.61 -6.90
C GLU A 577 -9.63 -38.86 -6.73
N ILE A 578 -10.80 -38.89 -7.38
CA ILE A 578 -11.69 -40.07 -7.41
C ILE A 578 -11.19 -41.17 -8.38
N GLY A 579 -10.16 -40.89 -9.17
CA GLY A 579 -9.59 -41.80 -10.16
C GLY A 579 -10.18 -41.69 -11.57
N ASP A 580 -11.09 -40.74 -11.82
CA ASP A 580 -11.72 -40.53 -13.13
C ASP A 580 -10.93 -39.52 -13.97
N ARG A 581 -9.85 -40.01 -14.59
CA ARG A 581 -8.99 -39.22 -15.48
C ARG A 581 -9.76 -38.63 -16.66
N THR A 582 -10.71 -39.37 -17.22
CA THR A 582 -11.45 -38.95 -18.42
C THR A 582 -12.34 -37.75 -18.10
N ALA A 583 -13.08 -37.81 -17.00
CA ALA A 583 -13.90 -36.68 -16.56
C ALA A 583 -13.04 -35.47 -16.19
N ALA A 584 -11.90 -35.66 -15.53
CA ALA A 584 -10.98 -34.57 -15.19
C ALA A 584 -10.50 -33.81 -16.44
N LEU A 585 -10.08 -34.54 -17.48
CA LEU A 585 -9.62 -33.94 -18.74
C LEU A 585 -10.75 -33.27 -19.52
N ALA A 586 -11.96 -33.83 -19.49
CA ALA A 586 -13.13 -33.23 -20.13
C ALA A 586 -13.46 -31.84 -19.54
N GLU A 587 -13.47 -31.71 -18.20
CA GLU A 587 -13.72 -30.43 -17.53
C GLU A 587 -12.65 -29.39 -17.86
N LEU A 588 -11.37 -29.78 -17.84
CA LEU A 588 -10.26 -28.87 -18.14
C LEU A 588 -10.27 -28.39 -19.59
N LYS A 589 -10.78 -29.20 -20.53
CA LYS A 589 -10.93 -28.80 -21.93
C LYS A 589 -11.87 -27.61 -22.10
N THR A 590 -12.89 -27.49 -21.24
CA THR A 590 -13.86 -26.39 -21.30
C THR A 590 -13.28 -25.03 -20.91
N LEU A 591 -12.12 -24.99 -20.26
CA LEU A 591 -11.44 -23.74 -19.88
C LEU A 591 -10.69 -23.11 -21.07
N HIS A 592 -10.58 -23.81 -22.21
CA HIS A 592 -9.95 -23.28 -23.41
C HIS A 592 -10.70 -22.06 -23.96
N GLN A 593 -9.98 -21.03 -24.41
CA GLN A 593 -10.54 -19.76 -24.89
C GLN A 593 -11.35 -18.97 -23.85
N THR A 594 -11.11 -19.21 -22.56
CA THR A 594 -11.71 -18.43 -21.46
C THR A 594 -10.68 -17.49 -20.82
N THR A 595 -11.14 -16.58 -19.96
CA THR A 595 -10.26 -15.69 -19.18
C THR A 595 -9.31 -16.44 -18.23
N HIS A 596 -9.55 -17.73 -17.97
CA HIS A 596 -8.74 -18.58 -17.08
C HIS A 596 -8.11 -19.76 -17.84
N GLU A 597 -7.86 -19.61 -19.15
CA GLU A 597 -7.27 -20.65 -19.99
C GLU A 597 -5.95 -21.22 -19.41
N ALA A 598 -5.15 -20.40 -18.73
CA ALA A 598 -3.90 -20.81 -18.11
C ALA A 598 -4.08 -21.84 -16.96
N LEU A 599 -5.28 -21.97 -16.37
CA LEU A 599 -5.59 -23.01 -15.39
C LEU A 599 -5.72 -24.40 -16.03
N ALA A 600 -6.03 -24.48 -17.32
CA ALA A 600 -6.21 -25.74 -18.04
C ALA A 600 -4.92 -26.60 -18.09
N PRO A 601 -3.76 -26.09 -18.55
CA PRO A 601 -2.52 -26.87 -18.54
C PRO A 601 -2.04 -27.17 -17.12
N LEU A 602 -2.22 -26.24 -16.18
CA LEU A 602 -1.93 -26.48 -14.75
C LEU A 602 -2.75 -27.66 -14.21
N GLY A 603 -4.04 -27.69 -14.53
CA GLY A 603 -4.93 -28.79 -14.15
C GLY A 603 -4.52 -30.10 -14.80
N ARG A 604 -4.26 -30.12 -16.12
CA ARG A 604 -3.87 -31.33 -16.84
C ARG A 604 -2.59 -31.93 -16.28
N ALA A 605 -1.63 -31.08 -15.92
CA ALA A 605 -0.41 -31.51 -15.27
C ALA A 605 -0.68 -32.13 -13.89
N LYS A 606 -1.50 -31.50 -13.03
CA LYS A 606 -1.87 -32.07 -11.73
C LYS A 606 -2.58 -33.42 -11.86
N VAL A 607 -3.48 -33.55 -12.84
CA VAL A 607 -4.14 -34.82 -13.17
C VAL A 607 -3.10 -35.86 -13.61
N ALA A 608 -2.24 -35.53 -14.58
CA ALA A 608 -1.21 -36.44 -15.06
C ALA A 608 -0.30 -36.92 -13.91
N MET A 609 0.14 -36.00 -13.05
CA MET A 609 0.93 -36.31 -11.86
C MET A 609 0.24 -37.28 -10.90
N ARG A 610 -1.04 -37.05 -10.60
CA ARG A 610 -1.82 -37.93 -9.71
C ARG A 610 -1.89 -39.36 -10.25
N HIS A 611 -1.94 -39.49 -11.57
CA HIS A 611 -1.95 -40.78 -12.27
C HIS A 611 -0.55 -41.32 -12.62
N GLY A 612 0.52 -40.75 -12.05
CA GLY A 612 1.90 -41.21 -12.25
C GLY A 612 2.53 -40.85 -13.60
N ASP A 613 1.87 -40.03 -14.41
CA ASP A 613 2.30 -39.59 -15.74
C ASP A 613 3.16 -38.31 -15.65
N VAL A 614 4.39 -38.48 -15.19
CA VAL A 614 5.36 -37.39 -15.01
C VAL A 614 5.74 -36.74 -16.35
N GLU A 615 5.86 -37.53 -17.42
CA GLU A 615 6.19 -37.03 -18.76
C GLU A 615 5.05 -36.20 -19.36
N GLY A 616 3.80 -36.65 -19.20
CA GLY A 616 2.64 -35.86 -19.59
C GLY A 616 2.55 -34.54 -18.83
N ALA A 617 2.77 -34.56 -17.52
CA ALA A 617 2.76 -33.35 -16.69
C ALA A 617 3.88 -32.37 -17.08
N TRP A 618 5.08 -32.89 -17.36
CA TRP A 618 6.20 -32.12 -17.84
C TRP A 618 5.89 -31.42 -19.17
N LYS A 619 5.36 -32.18 -20.14
CA LYS A 619 5.02 -31.66 -21.46
C LYS A 619 4.04 -30.49 -21.34
N GLU A 620 2.92 -30.71 -20.65
CA GLU A 620 1.87 -29.70 -20.45
C GLU A 620 2.38 -28.41 -19.80
N LEU A 621 3.16 -28.53 -18.71
CA LEU A 621 3.69 -27.35 -18.01
C LEU A 621 4.76 -26.62 -18.82
N SER A 622 5.62 -27.35 -19.52
CA SER A 622 6.66 -26.75 -20.36
C SER A 622 6.09 -26.00 -21.57
N GLU A 623 5.08 -26.56 -22.23
CA GLU A 623 4.36 -25.91 -23.33
C GLU A 623 3.58 -24.69 -22.83
N ALA A 624 2.91 -24.79 -21.68
CA ALA A 624 2.18 -23.67 -21.09
C ALA A 624 3.09 -22.54 -20.63
N CYS A 625 4.24 -22.84 -20.02
CA CYS A 625 5.24 -21.82 -19.67
C CYS A 625 5.77 -21.08 -20.90
N ALA A 626 5.84 -21.77 -22.05
CA ALA A 626 6.22 -21.17 -23.33
C ALA A 626 5.11 -20.27 -23.89
N GLN A 627 3.86 -20.74 -23.85
CA GLN A 627 2.68 -20.05 -24.35
C GLN A 627 2.38 -18.77 -23.54
N PHE A 628 2.41 -18.86 -22.21
CA PHE A 628 2.06 -17.78 -21.30
C PHE A 628 3.27 -16.96 -20.84
N ARG A 629 4.30 -16.80 -21.69
CA ARG A 629 5.60 -16.23 -21.29
C ARG A 629 5.52 -14.86 -20.60
N ASN A 630 4.54 -14.03 -20.98
CA ASN A 630 4.38 -12.67 -20.47
C ASN A 630 3.17 -12.52 -19.53
N ASP A 631 2.51 -13.62 -19.17
CA ASP A 631 1.32 -13.63 -18.31
C ASP A 631 1.72 -13.83 -16.84
N PRO A 632 1.06 -13.17 -15.87
CA PRO A 632 1.28 -13.41 -14.44
C PRO A 632 1.20 -14.90 -14.02
N VAL A 633 0.32 -15.69 -14.66
CA VAL A 633 0.11 -17.11 -14.34
C VAL A 633 1.35 -17.97 -14.66
N ARG A 634 2.28 -17.47 -15.48
CA ARG A 634 3.56 -18.14 -15.74
C ARG A 634 4.32 -18.46 -14.46
N VAL A 635 4.24 -17.61 -13.43
CA VAL A 635 4.94 -17.83 -12.17
C VAL A 635 4.47 -19.12 -11.52
N ASP A 636 3.16 -19.37 -11.49
CA ASP A 636 2.57 -20.58 -10.93
C ASP A 636 2.91 -21.82 -11.77
N LEU A 637 2.81 -21.70 -13.11
CA LEU A 637 3.18 -22.77 -14.05
C LEU A 637 4.66 -23.17 -13.90
N TRP A 638 5.55 -22.18 -13.81
CA TRP A 638 6.98 -22.38 -13.61
C TRP A 638 7.28 -23.00 -12.24
N THR A 639 6.57 -22.56 -11.20
CA THR A 639 6.72 -23.10 -9.84
C THR A 639 6.35 -24.58 -9.79
N GLU A 640 5.26 -24.98 -10.44
CA GLU A 640 4.86 -26.38 -10.51
C GLU A 640 5.80 -27.23 -11.39
N LEU A 641 6.30 -26.67 -12.50
CA LEU A 641 7.30 -27.33 -13.35
C LEU A 641 8.61 -27.57 -12.58
N LEU A 642 9.06 -26.61 -11.77
CA LEU A 642 10.19 -26.81 -10.87
C LEU A 642 9.88 -27.81 -9.75
N SER A 643 8.64 -27.80 -9.23
CA SER A 643 8.23 -28.76 -8.20
C SER A 643 8.20 -30.19 -8.72
N LEU A 644 7.97 -30.42 -10.01
CA LEU A 644 8.13 -31.73 -10.64
C LEU A 644 9.58 -32.22 -10.52
N ALA A 645 10.54 -31.40 -10.92
CA ALA A 645 11.96 -31.74 -10.83
C ALA A 645 12.41 -31.97 -9.37
N ARG A 646 11.93 -31.14 -8.43
CA ARG A 646 12.21 -31.31 -6.98
C ARG A 646 11.63 -32.62 -6.41
N ARG A 647 10.41 -32.98 -6.77
CA ARG A 647 9.78 -34.24 -6.32
C ARG A 647 10.51 -35.46 -6.87
N ALA A 648 10.96 -35.40 -8.12
CA ALA A 648 11.82 -36.43 -8.68
C ALA A 648 13.16 -36.51 -7.92
N GLU A 649 13.78 -35.38 -7.58
CA GLU A 649 15.00 -35.31 -6.76
C GLU A 649 14.83 -36.00 -5.38
N THR A 650 13.69 -35.81 -4.69
CA THR A 650 13.45 -36.47 -3.39
C THR A 650 13.26 -37.97 -3.46
N GLY A 651 12.82 -38.51 -4.60
CA GLY A 651 12.63 -39.95 -4.80
C GLY A 651 13.86 -40.63 -5.39
N ASP A 652 14.46 -40.03 -6.41
CA ASP A 652 15.66 -40.48 -7.11
C ASP A 652 16.46 -39.26 -7.60
N GLY A 653 17.58 -38.99 -6.93
CA GLY A 653 18.46 -37.86 -7.26
C GLY A 653 18.96 -37.87 -8.71
N ALA A 654 19.09 -39.04 -9.35
CA ALA A 654 19.48 -39.13 -10.76
C ALA A 654 18.35 -38.64 -11.68
N LYS A 655 17.11 -39.01 -11.37
CA LYS A 655 15.91 -38.57 -12.10
C LYS A 655 15.62 -37.08 -11.93
N GLY A 656 15.83 -36.55 -10.73
CA GLY A 656 15.79 -35.10 -10.49
C GLY A 656 16.81 -34.34 -11.34
N ARG A 657 18.06 -34.84 -11.38
CA ARG A 657 19.14 -34.28 -12.21
C ARG A 657 18.83 -34.32 -13.70
N GLU A 658 18.23 -35.41 -14.18
CA GLU A 658 17.77 -35.53 -15.57
C GLU A 658 16.74 -34.45 -15.91
N LEU A 659 15.72 -34.26 -15.07
CA LEU A 659 14.68 -33.25 -15.29
C LEU A 659 15.23 -31.83 -15.24
N TYR A 660 16.11 -31.49 -14.28
CA TYR A 660 16.75 -30.18 -14.29
C TYR A 660 17.61 -29.96 -15.54
N SER A 661 18.32 -30.98 -16.02
CA SER A 661 19.08 -30.92 -17.28
C SER A 661 18.17 -30.68 -18.48
N ARG A 662 17.00 -31.32 -18.50
CA ARG A 662 15.95 -31.10 -19.51
C ARG A 662 15.35 -29.70 -19.44
N LEU A 663 15.30 -29.04 -18.28
CA LEU A 663 14.87 -27.63 -18.22
C LEU A 663 15.85 -26.74 -19.00
N LEU A 664 17.15 -26.97 -18.85
CA LEU A 664 18.19 -26.15 -19.50
C LEU A 664 18.15 -26.20 -21.03
N THR A 665 17.54 -27.22 -21.63
CA THR A 665 17.37 -27.32 -23.09
C THR A 665 16.20 -26.48 -23.62
N LEU A 666 15.36 -25.91 -22.75
CA LEU A 666 14.20 -25.12 -23.15
C LEU A 666 14.64 -23.74 -23.69
N PRO A 667 14.24 -23.35 -24.91
CA PRO A 667 14.77 -22.15 -25.59
C PRO A 667 14.22 -20.83 -25.04
N TRP A 668 13.22 -20.90 -24.16
CA TRP A 668 12.46 -19.74 -23.68
C TRP A 668 12.76 -19.35 -22.23
N LEU A 669 13.73 -19.99 -21.60
CA LEU A 669 14.12 -19.67 -20.23
C LEU A 669 14.64 -18.23 -20.10
N THR A 670 14.18 -17.53 -19.08
CA THR A 670 14.76 -16.24 -18.69
C THR A 670 16.06 -16.44 -17.93
N PRO A 671 16.93 -15.41 -17.80
CA PRO A 671 18.14 -15.51 -16.97
C PRO A 671 17.85 -15.94 -15.53
N ARG A 672 16.71 -15.51 -14.96
CA ARG A 672 16.27 -15.89 -13.61
C ARG A 672 15.94 -17.38 -13.52
N ASP A 673 15.28 -17.93 -14.53
CA ASP A 673 14.91 -19.35 -14.58
C ASP A 673 16.16 -20.22 -14.68
N VAL A 674 17.09 -19.83 -15.56
CA VAL A 674 18.40 -20.48 -15.70
C VAL A 674 19.14 -20.49 -14.37
N ALA A 675 19.21 -19.36 -13.66
CA ALA A 675 19.87 -19.27 -12.35
C ALA A 675 19.25 -20.23 -11.32
N GLN A 676 17.93 -20.37 -11.28
CA GLN A 676 17.24 -21.30 -10.38
C GLN A 676 17.58 -22.77 -10.68
N VAL A 677 17.58 -23.16 -11.96
CA VAL A 677 17.92 -24.52 -12.38
C VAL A 677 19.40 -24.84 -12.12
N CYS A 678 20.30 -23.90 -12.45
CA CYS A 678 21.73 -24.00 -12.14
C CYS A 678 21.98 -24.24 -10.66
N SER A 679 21.35 -23.43 -9.80
CA SER A 679 21.51 -23.55 -8.35
C SER A 679 21.06 -24.92 -7.84
N ALA A 680 20.00 -25.49 -8.42
CA ALA A 680 19.52 -26.82 -8.04
C ALA A 680 20.49 -27.94 -8.47
N LEU A 681 21.00 -27.90 -9.70
CA LEU A 681 21.99 -28.87 -10.20
C LEU A 681 23.29 -28.84 -9.40
N LEU A 682 23.82 -27.66 -9.10
CA LEU A 682 25.03 -27.52 -8.29
C LEU A 682 24.81 -27.99 -6.85
N ARG A 683 23.63 -27.74 -6.26
CA ARG A 683 23.27 -28.26 -4.94
C ARG A 683 23.25 -29.79 -4.93
N LEU A 684 22.64 -30.42 -5.94
CA LEU A 684 22.63 -31.87 -6.11
C LEU A 684 24.04 -32.44 -6.20
N ALA A 685 24.93 -31.80 -6.97
CA ALA A 685 26.33 -32.20 -7.07
C ALA A 685 27.08 -32.07 -5.72
N SER A 686 26.80 -31.02 -4.94
CA SER A 686 27.36 -30.82 -3.61
C SER A 686 26.98 -31.93 -2.63
N ALA A 687 25.72 -32.36 -2.64
CA ALA A 687 25.21 -33.40 -1.75
C ALA A 687 25.94 -34.75 -1.95
N GLY A 688 26.51 -34.98 -3.14
CA GLY A 688 27.26 -36.20 -3.45
C GLY A 688 28.77 -36.14 -3.16
N GLY A 689 29.36 -35.01 -2.77
CA GLY A 689 30.83 -34.93 -2.60
C GLY A 689 31.46 -33.53 -2.42
N GLY A 690 30.71 -32.55 -1.92
CA GLY A 690 31.22 -31.22 -1.57
C GLY A 690 31.61 -30.35 -2.76
N THR A 691 32.44 -29.33 -2.51
CA THR A 691 32.78 -28.28 -3.49
C THR A 691 33.55 -28.78 -4.72
N ALA A 692 34.19 -29.95 -4.65
CA ALA A 692 34.89 -30.57 -5.78
C ALA A 692 33.90 -31.08 -6.84
N LYS A 693 32.89 -31.85 -6.43
CA LYS A 693 31.86 -32.34 -7.36
C LYS A 693 30.99 -31.22 -7.95
N MET A 694 30.73 -30.16 -7.19
CA MET A 694 30.08 -28.95 -7.72
C MET A 694 30.88 -28.31 -8.86
N ARG A 695 32.21 -28.29 -8.75
CA ARG A 695 33.09 -27.75 -9.79
C ARG A 695 33.07 -28.62 -11.03
N ASP A 696 33.19 -29.94 -10.86
CA ASP A 696 33.12 -30.88 -11.99
C ASP A 696 31.78 -30.77 -12.72
N GLU A 697 30.67 -30.63 -11.99
CA GLU A 697 29.35 -30.42 -12.56
C GLU A 697 29.26 -29.11 -13.34
N ALA A 698 29.76 -28.02 -12.79
CA ALA A 698 29.74 -26.73 -13.46
C ALA A 698 30.56 -26.73 -14.76
N LEU A 699 31.72 -27.39 -14.77
CA LEU A 699 32.55 -27.57 -15.96
C LEU A 699 31.89 -28.47 -17.01
N ALA A 700 31.20 -29.54 -16.57
CA ALA A 700 30.44 -30.42 -17.44
C ALA A 700 29.28 -29.67 -18.13
N LEU A 701 28.51 -28.89 -17.36
CA LEU A 701 27.40 -28.08 -17.90
C LEU A 701 27.87 -27.00 -18.89
N LEU A 702 29.03 -26.36 -18.62
CA LEU A 702 29.65 -25.42 -19.56
C LEU A 702 30.06 -26.08 -20.88
N THR A 703 30.39 -27.37 -20.86
CA THR A 703 30.75 -28.13 -22.06
C THR A 703 29.51 -28.58 -22.82
N ALA A 704 28.48 -29.02 -22.10
CA ALA A 704 27.22 -29.49 -22.67
C ALA A 704 26.38 -28.37 -23.33
N HIS A 705 26.51 -27.13 -22.86
CA HIS A 705 25.75 -25.98 -23.36
C HIS A 705 26.66 -24.88 -23.92
N PRO A 706 27.24 -25.07 -25.12
CA PRO A 706 28.20 -24.14 -25.70
C PRO A 706 27.60 -22.77 -26.05
N THR A 707 26.30 -22.68 -26.36
CA THR A 707 25.66 -21.48 -26.94
C THR A 707 24.72 -20.71 -25.99
N GLN A 708 24.49 -21.20 -24.77
CA GLN A 708 23.51 -20.60 -23.85
C GLN A 708 24.16 -19.55 -22.92
N THR A 709 24.26 -18.31 -23.40
CA THR A 709 25.01 -17.24 -22.71
C THR A 709 24.63 -17.06 -21.23
N SER A 710 23.32 -17.00 -20.89
CA SER A 710 22.86 -16.83 -19.50
C SER A 710 23.33 -17.95 -18.56
N LEU A 711 23.31 -19.20 -19.05
CA LEU A 711 23.78 -20.37 -18.29
C LEU A 711 25.28 -20.28 -18.04
N ARG A 712 26.04 -19.93 -19.08
CA ARG A 712 27.49 -19.78 -18.99
C ARG A 712 27.88 -18.70 -17.99
N MET A 713 27.17 -17.57 -17.97
CA MET A 713 27.43 -16.49 -17.02
C MET A 713 27.21 -16.93 -15.56
N GLU A 714 26.11 -17.64 -15.27
CA GLU A 714 25.84 -18.16 -13.93
C GLU A 714 26.86 -19.22 -13.48
N LEU A 715 27.25 -20.14 -14.37
CA LEU A 715 28.24 -21.17 -14.07
C LEU A 715 29.64 -20.60 -13.84
N HIS A 716 30.07 -19.61 -14.63
CA HIS A 716 31.34 -18.92 -14.42
C HIS A 716 31.37 -18.12 -13.12
N ALA A 717 30.25 -17.49 -12.75
CA ALA A 717 30.10 -16.83 -11.45
C ALA A 717 30.19 -17.84 -10.29
N ALA A 718 29.59 -19.02 -10.43
CA ALA A 718 29.69 -20.09 -9.45
C ALA A 718 31.12 -20.63 -9.33
N LEU A 719 31.79 -20.93 -10.45
CA LEU A 719 33.17 -21.42 -10.48
C LEU A 719 34.15 -20.43 -9.85
N SER A 720 34.02 -19.14 -10.15
CA SER A 720 34.90 -18.09 -9.61
C SER A 720 34.77 -17.97 -8.09
N ARG A 721 33.56 -18.17 -7.53
CA ARG A 721 33.33 -18.17 -6.07
C ARG A 721 33.87 -19.41 -5.35
N MET A 722 33.87 -20.56 -6.02
CA MET A 722 34.30 -21.83 -5.40
C MET A 722 35.81 -21.95 -5.25
N GLY A 723 36.61 -21.28 -6.09
CA GLY A 723 38.07 -21.36 -6.07
C GLY A 723 38.63 -22.76 -6.36
N GLY A 724 39.95 -22.96 -6.26
CA GLY A 724 40.53 -24.29 -6.48
C GLY A 724 42.06 -24.36 -6.50
N THR A 725 42.58 -25.54 -6.86
CA THR A 725 44.01 -25.83 -7.10
C THR A 725 44.45 -25.33 -8.49
N ASP A 726 45.75 -25.29 -8.76
CA ASP A 726 46.30 -24.83 -10.06
C ASP A 726 45.68 -25.56 -11.28
N ALA A 727 45.47 -26.88 -11.16
CA ALA A 727 44.80 -27.67 -12.18
C ALA A 727 43.33 -27.24 -12.41
N THR A 728 42.65 -26.83 -11.34
CA THR A 728 41.25 -26.35 -11.40
C THR A 728 41.18 -24.99 -12.11
N TRP A 729 42.10 -24.08 -11.79
CA TRP A 729 42.17 -22.77 -12.44
C TRP A 729 42.50 -22.86 -13.93
N SER A 730 43.32 -23.84 -14.33
CA SER A 730 43.58 -24.14 -15.75
C SER A 730 42.29 -24.51 -16.51
N ALA A 731 41.47 -25.40 -15.95
CA ALA A 731 40.20 -25.82 -16.55
C ALA A 731 39.18 -24.67 -16.64
N ILE A 732 39.06 -23.86 -15.58
CA ILE A 732 38.18 -22.67 -15.56
C ILE A 732 38.59 -21.68 -16.65
N ARG A 733 39.90 -21.43 -16.82
CA ARG A 733 40.42 -20.54 -17.87
C ARG A 733 40.11 -21.03 -19.28
N ALA A 734 40.30 -22.32 -19.53
CA ALA A 734 39.95 -22.90 -20.83
C ALA A 734 38.46 -22.72 -21.15
N ALA A 735 37.58 -22.86 -20.15
CA ALA A 735 36.14 -22.67 -20.32
C ALA A 735 35.74 -21.19 -20.50
N LEU A 736 36.39 -20.27 -19.77
CA LEU A 736 36.22 -18.82 -19.92
C LEU A 736 36.65 -18.37 -21.31
N GLN A 737 37.81 -18.83 -21.79
CA GLN A 737 38.32 -18.51 -23.12
C GLN A 737 37.35 -18.95 -24.22
N LYS A 738 36.89 -20.22 -24.16
CA LYS A 738 35.88 -20.73 -25.09
C LYS A 738 34.59 -19.90 -25.08
N THR A 739 34.22 -19.30 -23.95
CA THR A 739 33.05 -18.43 -23.86
C THR A 739 33.30 -17.06 -24.47
N LEU A 740 34.50 -16.50 -24.27
CA LEU A 740 34.92 -15.24 -24.86
C LEU A 740 35.03 -15.31 -26.38
N ASP A 741 35.37 -16.48 -26.92
CA ASP A 741 35.46 -16.73 -28.35
C ASP A 741 34.07 -16.71 -29.04
N LEU A 742 32.97 -16.79 -28.27
CA LEU A 742 31.58 -16.64 -28.76
C LEU A 742 31.22 -15.16 -28.97
N THR A 743 32.04 -14.46 -29.73
CA THR A 743 32.05 -12.99 -29.79
C THR A 743 30.74 -12.34 -30.24
N ASP A 744 29.93 -13.04 -31.04
CA ASP A 744 28.63 -12.54 -31.54
C ASP A 744 27.45 -12.77 -30.57
N GLN A 745 27.64 -13.58 -29.53
CA GLN A 745 26.57 -14.03 -28.62
C GLN A 745 26.65 -13.44 -27.21
N ILE A 746 27.70 -12.66 -26.92
CA ILE A 746 27.95 -12.07 -25.60
C ILE A 746 27.82 -10.55 -25.66
N THR A 747 27.07 -9.98 -24.72
CA THR A 747 26.98 -8.52 -24.62
C THR A 747 28.34 -7.94 -24.24
N ARG A 748 28.59 -6.66 -24.56
CA ARG A 748 29.82 -5.97 -24.13
C ARG A 748 30.02 -6.02 -22.60
N ALA A 749 28.93 -5.98 -21.83
CA ALA A 749 28.95 -6.07 -20.38
C ALA A 749 29.33 -7.48 -19.89
N ASP A 750 28.78 -8.53 -20.50
CA ASP A 750 29.11 -9.92 -20.16
C ASP A 750 30.53 -10.29 -20.59
N ARG A 751 30.99 -9.77 -21.74
CA ARG A 751 32.39 -9.89 -22.19
C ARG A 751 33.36 -9.28 -21.16
N ALA A 752 33.03 -8.12 -20.60
CA ALA A 752 33.83 -7.50 -19.55
C ALA A 752 33.85 -8.35 -18.26
N ARG A 753 32.72 -8.93 -17.86
CA ARG A 753 32.62 -9.85 -16.70
C ARG A 753 33.50 -11.10 -16.89
N LEU A 754 33.42 -11.73 -18.06
CA LEU A 754 34.20 -12.92 -18.40
C LEU A 754 35.71 -12.65 -18.39
N LEU A 755 36.14 -11.51 -18.94
CA LEU A 755 37.55 -11.08 -18.88
C LEU A 755 38.03 -10.85 -17.45
N LEU A 756 37.16 -10.32 -16.57
CA LEU A 756 37.48 -10.12 -15.15
C LEU A 756 37.66 -11.45 -14.41
N TRP A 757 36.75 -12.41 -14.60
CA TRP A 757 36.91 -13.75 -14.04
C TRP A 757 38.15 -14.47 -14.59
N LEU A 758 38.52 -14.23 -15.86
CA LEU A 758 39.74 -14.76 -16.45
C LEU A 758 41.00 -14.20 -15.78
N ILE A 759 41.01 -12.90 -15.47
CA ILE A 759 42.08 -12.27 -14.69
C ILE A 759 42.14 -12.89 -13.29
N GLU A 760 41.02 -12.99 -12.57
CA GLU A 760 40.95 -13.61 -11.24
C GLU A 760 41.51 -15.05 -11.24
N SER A 761 41.16 -15.85 -12.23
CA SER A 761 41.64 -17.22 -12.35
C SER A 761 43.16 -17.33 -12.62
N CYS A 762 43.73 -16.43 -13.44
CA CYS A 762 45.18 -16.35 -13.63
C CYS A 762 45.91 -15.98 -12.33
N LEU A 763 45.30 -15.14 -11.49
CA LEU A 763 45.87 -14.75 -10.20
C LEU A 763 45.78 -15.84 -9.16
N GLY A 764 44.66 -16.57 -9.14
CA GLY A 764 44.47 -17.75 -8.30
C GLY A 764 45.54 -18.82 -8.54
N ALA A 765 46.02 -18.95 -9.78
CA ALA A 765 47.10 -19.84 -10.19
C ALA A 765 48.51 -19.23 -10.11
N GLY A 766 48.66 -17.97 -9.67
CA GLY A 766 49.97 -17.29 -9.58
C GLY A 766 50.57 -16.84 -10.92
N GLU A 767 49.84 -16.91 -12.04
CA GLU A 767 50.32 -16.58 -13.38
C GLU A 767 50.14 -15.09 -13.74
N ILE A 768 51.01 -14.28 -13.13
CA ILE A 768 50.93 -12.81 -13.19
C ILE A 768 51.04 -12.26 -14.63
N ALA A 769 51.92 -12.80 -15.47
CA ALA A 769 52.11 -12.32 -16.85
C ALA A 769 50.90 -12.58 -17.75
N ALA A 770 50.19 -13.69 -17.53
CA ALA A 770 48.95 -14.00 -18.24
C ALA A 770 47.82 -13.05 -17.81
N ALA A 771 47.72 -12.74 -16.51
CA ALA A 771 46.78 -11.75 -15.99
C ALA A 771 47.01 -10.36 -16.59
N GLU A 772 48.27 -9.92 -16.76
CA GLU A 772 48.63 -8.62 -17.38
C GLU A 772 48.14 -8.52 -18.84
N LYS A 773 48.30 -9.61 -19.62
CA LYS A 773 47.84 -9.67 -21.02
C LYS A 773 46.32 -9.52 -21.11
N TRP A 774 45.57 -10.25 -20.28
CA TRP A 774 44.11 -10.21 -20.29
C TRP A 774 43.55 -8.89 -19.78
N LEU A 775 44.23 -8.27 -18.82
CA LEU A 775 43.88 -6.94 -18.34
C LEU A 775 43.93 -5.91 -19.48
N THR A 776 44.97 -5.95 -20.30
CA THR A 776 45.11 -5.06 -21.47
C THR A 776 43.96 -5.25 -22.47
N ASN A 777 43.58 -6.50 -22.75
CA ASN A 777 42.44 -6.85 -23.61
C ASN A 777 41.08 -6.44 -23.01
N ALA A 778 40.97 -6.46 -21.69
CA ALA A 778 39.76 -6.05 -20.99
C ALA A 778 39.56 -4.54 -21.08
N PHE A 779 40.62 -3.75 -20.90
CA PHE A 779 40.56 -2.29 -21.05
C PHE A 779 40.26 -1.84 -22.47
N SER A 780 40.79 -2.51 -23.50
CA SER A 780 40.48 -2.19 -24.89
C SER A 780 39.01 -2.47 -25.27
N SER A 781 38.34 -3.38 -24.55
CA SER A 781 36.93 -3.72 -24.74
C SER A 781 35.95 -2.77 -24.02
N VAL A 782 36.44 -1.79 -23.24
CA VAL A 782 35.69 -1.04 -22.20
C VAL A 782 35.53 0.46 -22.49
N SER A 783 35.78 0.94 -23.71
CA SER A 783 35.66 2.36 -24.11
C SER A 783 34.22 2.95 -24.09
N HIS A 784 33.28 2.38 -23.32
CA HIS A 784 31.88 2.81 -23.23
C HIS A 784 31.45 3.08 -21.76
N PRO A 785 30.76 4.20 -21.45
CA PRO A 785 30.41 4.61 -20.07
C PRO A 785 29.56 3.63 -19.24
N SER A 786 28.84 2.71 -19.88
CA SER A 786 27.88 1.79 -19.25
C SER A 786 28.52 0.64 -18.45
N THR A 787 29.83 0.42 -18.56
CA THR A 787 30.56 -0.65 -17.86
C THR A 787 31.41 -0.16 -16.68
N ALA A 788 31.43 1.15 -16.40
CA ALA A 788 32.25 1.77 -15.36
C ALA A 788 31.93 1.28 -13.94
N GLY A 789 30.65 1.08 -13.60
CA GLY A 789 30.24 0.55 -12.28
C GLY A 789 30.51 -0.96 -12.08
N LEU A 790 30.89 -1.65 -13.15
CA LEU A 790 31.23 -3.08 -13.13
C LEU A 790 32.69 -3.28 -12.73
N TRP A 791 33.57 -2.37 -13.13
CA TRP A 791 34.98 -2.34 -12.74
C TRP A 791 35.22 -1.89 -11.31
N ALA A 792 34.37 -1.01 -10.77
CA ALA A 792 34.42 -0.59 -9.36
C ALA A 792 34.26 -1.77 -8.38
N ARG A 793 33.45 -2.79 -8.72
CA ARG A 793 33.20 -3.96 -7.86
C ARG A 793 34.29 -5.04 -7.96
N ASN A 794 34.98 -5.15 -9.10
CA ASN A 794 36.00 -6.17 -9.34
C ASN A 794 37.44 -5.67 -9.05
N TRP A 795 37.55 -4.49 -8.42
CA TRP A 795 38.80 -3.82 -8.08
C TRP A 795 39.72 -4.67 -7.19
N ARG A 796 39.19 -5.50 -6.29
CA ARG A 796 39.99 -6.36 -5.39
C ARG A 796 40.95 -7.31 -6.11
N ALA A 797 40.58 -7.82 -7.29
CA ALA A 797 41.47 -8.68 -8.09
C ALA A 797 42.66 -7.91 -8.66
N LEU A 798 42.42 -6.65 -9.06
CA LEU A 798 43.45 -5.71 -9.48
C LEU A 798 44.37 -5.31 -8.32
N VAL A 799 43.82 -5.08 -7.13
CA VAL A 799 44.60 -4.79 -5.91
C VAL A 799 45.56 -5.92 -5.57
N ALA A 800 45.13 -7.18 -5.71
CA ALA A 800 45.99 -8.34 -5.48
C ALA A 800 47.17 -8.44 -6.47
N ILE A 801 47.00 -7.94 -7.72
CA ILE A 801 48.10 -7.79 -8.70
C ILE A 801 49.08 -6.71 -8.24
N VAL A 802 48.55 -5.55 -7.84
CA VAL A 802 49.31 -4.36 -7.43
C VAL A 802 50.16 -4.65 -6.19
N GLN A 803 49.64 -5.44 -5.24
CA GLN A 803 50.35 -5.88 -4.04
C GLN A 803 51.62 -6.69 -4.34
N LYS A 804 51.66 -7.45 -5.45
CA LYS A 804 52.77 -8.37 -5.74
C LYS A 804 53.87 -7.77 -6.63
N LYS A 805 53.59 -6.84 -7.57
CA LYS A 805 54.60 -6.19 -8.45
C LYS A 805 54.17 -4.79 -8.96
N TRP A 806 54.89 -3.75 -8.55
CA TRP A 806 54.63 -2.32 -8.88
C TRP A 806 54.61 -1.97 -10.38
N GLU A 807 55.44 -2.62 -11.19
CA GLU A 807 55.53 -2.31 -12.63
C GLU A 807 54.22 -2.53 -13.40
N ILE A 808 53.40 -3.50 -12.96
CA ILE A 808 52.11 -3.80 -13.58
C ILE A 808 51.08 -2.75 -13.17
N ALA A 809 51.07 -2.37 -11.88
CA ALA A 809 50.26 -1.27 -11.37
C ALA A 809 50.51 0.03 -12.16
N ARG A 810 51.79 0.34 -12.41
CA ARG A 810 52.25 1.51 -13.17
C ARG A 810 51.71 1.54 -14.60
N LYS A 811 51.71 0.40 -15.31
CA LYS A 811 51.15 0.32 -16.68
C LYS A 811 49.63 0.46 -16.69
N THR A 812 48.93 -0.18 -15.75
CA THR A 812 47.47 -0.05 -15.60
C THR A 812 47.06 1.40 -15.35
N LEU A 813 47.83 2.10 -14.52
CA LEU A 813 47.71 3.53 -14.24
C LEU A 813 47.90 4.42 -15.49
N SER A 814 48.96 4.16 -16.27
CA SER A 814 49.22 4.90 -17.50
C SER A 814 48.11 4.71 -18.55
N LEU A 815 47.56 3.49 -18.64
CA LEU A 815 46.46 3.18 -19.55
C LEU A 815 45.17 3.87 -19.10
N HIS A 816 44.88 3.86 -17.79
CA HIS A 816 43.75 4.59 -17.23
C HIS A 816 43.85 6.10 -17.43
N ALA A 817 45.03 6.70 -17.21
CA ALA A 817 45.25 8.13 -17.48
C ALA A 817 44.93 8.49 -18.94
N SER A 818 45.26 7.61 -19.88
CA SER A 818 44.90 7.77 -21.28
C SER A 818 43.39 7.68 -21.56
N LEU A 819 42.67 6.78 -20.87
CA LEU A 819 41.22 6.62 -21.00
C LEU A 819 40.43 7.73 -20.28
N TYR A 820 40.97 8.25 -19.18
CA TYR A 820 40.44 9.42 -18.49
C TYR A 820 40.53 10.66 -19.38
N ARG A 821 41.67 10.87 -20.05
CA ARG A 821 41.84 11.93 -21.05
C ARG A 821 40.85 11.85 -22.21
N SER A 822 40.42 10.64 -22.61
CA SER A 822 39.42 10.47 -23.66
C SER A 822 37.97 10.56 -23.16
N GLY A 823 37.75 10.86 -21.87
CA GLY A 823 36.41 10.96 -21.27
C GLY A 823 35.68 9.62 -21.11
N THR A 824 36.38 8.50 -21.33
CA THR A 824 35.78 7.15 -21.32
C THR A 824 35.78 6.47 -19.95
N ALA A 825 36.63 6.92 -19.01
CA ALA A 825 36.72 6.37 -17.65
C ALA A 825 36.31 7.38 -16.57
N GLY A 826 35.52 6.93 -15.60
CA GLY A 826 35.04 7.75 -14.48
C GLY A 826 36.08 7.89 -13.36
N PRO A 827 36.15 9.05 -12.68
CA PRO A 827 37.22 9.33 -11.71
C PRO A 827 37.09 8.60 -10.34
N HIS A 828 36.00 7.84 -10.12
CA HIS A 828 35.87 6.88 -9.02
C HIS A 828 36.97 5.80 -8.99
N PHE A 829 37.55 5.49 -10.16
CA PHE A 829 38.62 4.50 -10.31
C PHE A 829 39.91 4.93 -9.61
N LEU A 830 40.20 6.24 -9.54
CA LEU A 830 41.43 6.76 -8.91
C LEU A 830 41.38 6.65 -7.38
N GLY A 831 40.20 6.88 -6.77
CA GLY A 831 40.02 6.78 -5.32
C GLY A 831 40.30 5.37 -4.79
N ALA A 832 39.68 4.36 -5.40
CA ALA A 832 39.87 2.96 -5.02
C ALA A 832 41.32 2.48 -5.19
N LEU A 833 42.03 3.01 -6.20
CA LEU A 833 43.44 2.70 -6.45
C LEU A 833 44.37 3.29 -5.39
N LEU A 834 44.16 4.53 -5.00
CA LEU A 834 44.96 5.18 -3.97
C LEU A 834 44.72 4.53 -2.60
N GLU A 835 43.48 4.13 -2.31
CA GLU A 835 43.11 3.37 -1.11
C GLU A 835 43.83 2.01 -1.05
N ALA A 836 43.84 1.27 -2.16
CA ALA A 836 44.55 0.00 -2.27
C ALA A 836 46.09 0.12 -2.18
N LEU A 837 46.66 1.18 -2.75
CA LEU A 837 48.09 1.48 -2.63
C LEU A 837 48.46 1.81 -1.17
N ALA A 838 47.57 2.51 -0.45
CA ALA A 838 47.72 2.80 0.97
C ALA A 838 47.64 1.54 1.85
N GLU A 839 46.70 0.62 1.58
CA GLU A 839 46.57 -0.65 2.31
C GLU A 839 47.77 -1.60 2.10
N SER A 840 48.40 -1.56 0.92
CA SER A 840 49.44 -2.54 0.53
C SER A 840 50.84 -2.28 1.07
N SER A 841 51.12 -1.10 1.64
CA SER A 841 52.48 -0.77 2.07
C SER A 841 52.48 -0.10 3.44
N GLY A 842 52.73 -0.89 4.48
CA GLY A 842 53.09 -0.39 5.81
C GLY A 842 54.51 0.23 5.84
N GLY A 843 54.87 1.09 4.88
CA GLY A 843 56.22 1.67 4.83
C GLY A 843 56.51 2.68 3.70
N PRO A 844 57.67 3.37 3.80
CA PRO A 844 58.06 4.57 3.02
C PRO A 844 58.08 4.43 1.48
N GLY A 845 57.94 3.22 0.93
CA GLY A 845 57.92 2.98 -0.52
C GLY A 845 56.70 3.51 -1.28
N ILE A 846 55.59 3.83 -0.59
CA ILE A 846 54.42 4.50 -1.21
C ILE A 846 54.80 5.90 -1.72
N ARG A 847 55.62 6.64 -0.97
CA ARG A 847 55.99 8.02 -1.32
C ARG A 847 56.73 8.08 -2.65
N ASP A 848 57.75 7.23 -2.80
CA ASP A 848 58.58 7.24 -4.02
C ASP A 848 57.79 6.78 -5.24
N ARG A 849 56.90 5.81 -5.04
CA ARG A 849 56.01 5.28 -6.08
C ARG A 849 54.96 6.27 -6.55
N LEU A 850 54.32 7.00 -5.64
CA LEU A 850 53.37 8.04 -5.98
C LEU A 850 54.05 9.33 -6.49
N ARG A 851 55.25 9.64 -6.02
CA ARG A 851 56.07 10.75 -6.53
C ARG A 851 56.51 10.49 -7.97
N ASP A 852 57.02 9.29 -8.27
CA ASP A 852 57.36 8.87 -9.63
C ASP A 852 56.14 8.97 -10.58
N LEU A 853 54.97 8.55 -10.09
CA LEU A 853 53.69 8.67 -10.81
C LEU A 853 53.37 10.13 -11.15
N ALA A 854 53.46 11.03 -10.17
CA ALA A 854 53.14 12.44 -10.34
C ALA A 854 54.15 13.18 -11.25
N THR A 855 55.41 12.77 -11.24
CA THR A 855 56.43 13.35 -12.15
C THR A 855 56.27 12.89 -13.60
N ARG A 856 55.78 11.68 -13.85
CA ARG A 856 55.73 11.11 -15.22
C ARG A 856 54.38 11.27 -15.90
N ALA A 857 53.34 11.66 -15.16
CA ALA A 857 52.01 11.90 -15.71
C ALA A 857 51.52 13.29 -15.26
N PRO A 858 51.75 14.33 -16.09
CA PRO A 858 51.54 15.74 -15.72
C PRO A 858 50.12 16.06 -15.24
N ASP A 859 49.13 15.33 -15.75
CA ASP A 859 47.72 15.46 -15.40
C ASP A 859 47.44 15.11 -13.91
N TRP A 860 48.35 14.38 -13.27
CA TRP A 860 48.29 13.98 -11.85
C TRP A 860 49.32 14.70 -10.98
N ALA A 861 50.08 15.65 -11.55
CA ALA A 861 51.03 16.48 -10.82
C ALA A 861 50.41 17.23 -9.61
N PRO A 862 49.13 17.66 -9.64
CA PRO A 862 48.49 18.29 -8.47
C PRO A 862 48.22 17.33 -7.29
N LEU A 863 48.33 16.01 -7.50
CA LEU A 863 48.24 15.00 -6.44
C LEU A 863 49.56 14.90 -5.65
N ALA A 864 50.70 15.24 -6.27
CA ALA A 864 52.02 15.19 -5.64
C ALA A 864 52.15 16.09 -4.40
N PRO A 865 51.68 17.35 -4.39
CA PRO A 865 51.74 18.25 -3.23
C PRO A 865 51.06 17.68 -1.96
N ALA A 866 49.89 17.04 -2.10
CA ALA A 866 49.20 16.38 -1.00
C ALA A 866 49.99 15.17 -0.44
N LEU A 867 50.82 14.54 -1.27
CA LEU A 867 51.57 13.33 -0.95
C LEU A 867 53.02 13.62 -0.52
N SER A 868 53.62 14.72 -0.99
CA SER A 868 54.99 15.14 -0.66
C SER A 868 55.07 15.89 0.67
N GLY A 869 53.98 16.55 1.09
CA GLY A 869 53.91 17.25 2.39
C GLY A 869 54.54 18.64 2.42
N ASP A 870 55.01 19.15 1.28
CA ASP A 870 55.70 20.45 1.20
C ASP A 870 54.77 21.61 0.78
N ALA A 871 53.46 21.36 0.64
CA ALA A 871 52.49 22.40 0.30
C ALA A 871 51.18 22.24 1.10
N PRO A 872 50.49 23.35 1.43
CA PRO A 872 49.27 23.31 2.22
C PRO A 872 48.17 22.55 1.48
N THR A 873 47.40 21.75 2.24
CA THR A 873 46.22 20.94 1.87
C THR A 873 45.26 21.62 0.88
N ILE A 874 45.29 22.96 0.82
CA ILE A 874 44.55 23.85 -0.07
C ILE A 874 44.79 23.53 -1.56
N ALA A 875 46.02 23.36 -2.03
CA ALA A 875 46.28 23.13 -3.46
C ALA A 875 45.67 21.81 -3.97
N PHE A 876 45.67 20.79 -3.11
CA PHE A 876 45.00 19.52 -3.38
C PHE A 876 43.47 19.68 -3.38
N LEU A 877 42.92 20.42 -2.42
CA LEU A 877 41.48 20.69 -2.34
C LEU A 877 40.97 21.51 -3.52
N ASP A 878 41.73 22.50 -3.98
CA ASP A 878 41.40 23.31 -5.15
C ASP A 878 41.43 22.46 -6.41
N TRP A 879 42.43 21.59 -6.56
CA TRP A 879 42.46 20.65 -7.67
C TRP A 879 41.30 19.66 -7.61
N VAL A 880 40.99 19.07 -6.44
CA VAL A 880 39.81 18.21 -6.27
C VAL A 880 38.52 18.95 -6.62
N ALA A 881 38.42 20.24 -6.30
CA ALA A 881 37.28 21.07 -6.67
C ALA A 881 37.17 21.30 -8.19
N THR A 882 38.26 21.21 -8.95
CA THR A 882 38.22 21.24 -10.43
C THR A 882 37.82 19.89 -11.05
N GLN A 883 37.85 18.79 -10.29
CA GLN A 883 37.47 17.47 -10.79
C GLN A 883 35.95 17.29 -10.87
N PRO A 884 35.44 16.39 -11.73
CA PRO A 884 34.02 16.06 -11.79
C PRO A 884 33.48 15.67 -10.40
N ARG A 885 32.32 16.23 -10.02
CA ARG A 885 31.69 16.01 -8.70
C ARG A 885 31.66 14.55 -8.26
N ALA A 886 31.41 13.64 -9.20
CA ALA A 886 31.36 12.21 -8.95
C ALA A 886 32.65 11.65 -8.29
N ALA A 887 33.82 12.21 -8.54
CA ALA A 887 35.06 11.71 -7.94
C ALA A 887 35.58 12.42 -6.71
N ARG A 888 35.04 13.58 -6.37
CA ARG A 888 35.60 14.41 -5.31
C ARG A 888 35.68 13.65 -3.99
N CYS A 889 34.63 12.92 -3.64
CA CYS A 889 34.58 12.07 -2.45
C CYS A 889 35.70 11.01 -2.44
N GLY A 890 35.86 10.24 -3.52
CA GLY A 890 36.90 9.20 -3.61
C GLY A 890 38.32 9.77 -3.56
N LEU A 891 38.54 10.95 -4.15
CA LEU A 891 39.84 11.64 -4.11
C LEU A 891 40.15 12.15 -2.69
N LEU A 892 39.15 12.67 -1.97
CA LEU A 892 39.32 13.14 -0.58
C LEU A 892 39.60 11.99 0.40
N LEU A 893 38.91 10.84 0.26
CA LEU A 893 39.19 9.64 1.07
C LEU A 893 40.59 9.10 0.81
N ALA A 894 41.02 9.06 -0.45
CA ALA A 894 42.38 8.68 -0.81
C ALA A 894 43.44 9.61 -0.18
N GLY A 895 43.21 10.92 -0.21
CA GLY A 895 44.07 11.89 0.47
C GLY A 895 44.10 11.68 1.99
N ALA A 896 42.97 11.32 2.60
CA ALA A 896 42.88 11.03 4.02
C ALA A 896 43.71 9.80 4.42
N CYS A 897 43.57 8.69 3.69
CA CYS A 897 44.37 7.49 3.94
C CYS A 897 45.88 7.76 3.82
N ALA A 898 46.29 8.62 2.89
CA ALA A 898 47.69 9.00 2.73
C ALA A 898 48.22 9.87 3.89
N LEU A 899 47.40 10.75 4.47
CA LEU A 899 47.75 11.54 5.66
C LEU A 899 47.82 10.67 6.92
N GLU A 900 46.89 9.72 7.07
CA GLU A 900 46.86 8.78 8.19
C GLU A 900 48.06 7.84 8.19
N ALA A 901 48.48 7.34 7.02
CA ALA A 901 49.71 6.55 6.86
C ALA A 901 50.99 7.32 7.25
N ARG A 902 50.91 8.64 7.41
CA ARG A 902 52.00 9.50 7.89
C ARG A 902 51.87 9.89 9.37
N GLY A 903 50.82 9.45 10.07
CA GLY A 903 50.51 9.86 11.43
C GLY A 903 49.84 11.23 11.57
N ASP A 904 49.40 11.84 10.46
CA ASP A 904 48.60 13.08 10.47
C ASP A 904 47.11 12.74 10.56
N ALA A 905 46.70 12.23 11.71
CA ALA A 905 45.32 11.90 12.01
C ALA A 905 44.36 13.11 11.86
N PRO A 906 44.71 14.33 12.31
CA PRO A 906 43.85 15.51 12.15
C PRO A 906 43.59 15.87 10.68
N GLY A 907 44.63 15.86 9.84
CA GLY A 907 44.51 16.12 8.41
C GLY A 907 43.68 15.04 7.70
N ALA A 908 43.87 13.77 8.09
CA ALA A 908 43.09 12.66 7.57
C ALA A 908 41.60 12.77 7.94
N GLU A 909 41.30 13.09 9.20
CA GLU A 909 39.93 13.27 9.68
C GLU A 909 39.24 14.46 9.00
N PHE A 910 39.97 15.56 8.78
CA PHE A 910 39.48 16.70 8.01
C PHE A 910 39.09 16.33 6.58
N LEU A 911 39.94 15.57 5.87
CA LEU A 911 39.64 15.12 4.51
C LEU A 911 38.50 14.09 4.48
N ARG A 912 38.39 13.18 5.46
CA ARG A 912 37.23 12.27 5.62
C ARG A 912 35.94 13.05 5.84
N GLY A 913 35.97 14.09 6.67
CA GLY A 913 34.81 14.98 6.88
C GLY A 913 34.39 15.74 5.62
N ARG A 914 35.35 16.17 4.80
CA ARG A 914 35.06 16.77 3.48
C ARG A 914 34.51 15.73 2.50
N ALA A 915 35.03 14.51 2.51
CA ALA A 915 34.51 13.42 1.69
C ALA A 915 33.07 13.07 2.06
N ALA A 916 32.74 13.02 3.36
CA ALA A 916 31.38 12.80 3.85
C ALA A 916 30.41 13.86 3.32
N LYS A 917 30.80 15.15 3.35
CA LYS A 917 30.02 16.25 2.76
C LYS A 917 29.82 16.13 1.25
N GLU A 918 30.83 15.64 0.52
CA GLU A 918 30.69 15.37 -0.92
C GLU A 918 29.84 14.11 -1.20
N ALA A 919 29.75 13.17 -0.24
CA ALA A 919 28.96 11.94 -0.33
C ALA A 919 27.46 12.14 0.00
N GLU A 920 27.11 13.11 0.85
CA GLU A 920 25.71 13.46 1.19
C GLU A 920 24.86 13.85 -0.05
N GLY A 921 25.48 14.06 -1.22
CA GLY A 921 24.81 14.28 -2.51
C GLY A 921 24.40 13.02 -3.30
N ARG A 922 24.86 11.80 -2.98
CA ARG A 922 24.38 10.51 -3.55
C ARG A 922 24.73 9.32 -2.65
N ALA A 923 23.86 8.31 -2.63
CA ALA A 923 24.18 6.98 -2.11
C ALA A 923 25.37 6.34 -2.88
N ILE A 924 26.58 6.54 -2.37
CA ILE A 924 27.76 5.75 -2.68
C ILE A 924 27.84 4.71 -1.58
N ALA A 925 27.69 3.42 -1.92
CA ALA A 925 27.92 2.34 -0.98
C ALA A 925 29.38 2.37 -0.52
N VAL A 926 29.64 2.92 0.66
CA VAL A 926 30.93 2.79 1.33
C VAL A 926 31.02 1.36 1.82
N TRP A 927 31.87 0.59 1.13
CA TRP A 927 32.22 -0.77 1.51
C TRP A 927 33.38 -0.71 2.50
N ALA A 928 33.06 -0.42 3.77
CA ALA A 928 34.03 -0.53 4.86
C ALA A 928 34.29 -2.01 5.15
N GLY A 929 35.43 -2.52 4.70
CA GLY A 929 35.92 -3.85 5.05
C GLY A 929 36.53 -3.86 6.45
N GLY A 930 35.84 -4.50 7.39
CA GLY A 930 36.44 -5.41 8.38
C GLY A 930 37.39 -4.84 9.43
N GLY A 931 36.82 -4.42 10.57
CA GLY A 931 37.54 -4.27 11.85
C GLY A 931 36.56 -3.96 12.98
N LYS A 932 36.17 -5.01 13.73
CA LYS A 932 35.25 -5.03 14.88
C LYS A 932 35.21 -3.72 15.72
N GLU A 933 34.03 -3.10 15.87
CA GLU A 933 33.26 -3.05 17.13
C GLU A 933 31.99 -2.15 17.02
N LYS A 934 30.86 -2.75 17.41
CA LYS A 934 29.64 -2.21 18.04
C LYS A 934 28.98 -0.91 17.51
N GLY A 935 27.91 -1.14 16.75
CA GLY A 935 26.53 -0.73 17.09
C GLY A 935 26.18 0.76 17.20
N ARG A 936 25.46 1.27 16.19
CA ARG A 936 24.10 1.81 16.33
C ARG A 936 23.46 1.95 14.96
#